data_AF-A0AAD0VHN4-F1
#
_entry.id   AF-A0AAD0VHN4-F1
#
_cell.length_a   1.000
_cell.length_b   1.000
_cell.length_c   1.000
_cell.angle_alpha   90.00
_cell.angle_beta   90.00
_cell.angle_gamma   90.00
#
_symmetry.space_group_name_H-M   'P 1'
#
loop_
_entity.id
_entity.type
_entity.pdbx_description
1 polymer ?
#
loop_
_entity_poly.entity_id
_entity_poly.type
_entity_poly.pdbx_seq_one_letter_code
_entity_poly.pdbx_strand_id
1 'polypeptide(L)'
;MRGCLNSCHAPPHLASWDPAARLRPVNWNRITDEKDLEVWNRLTANFWLPGKVPLSGDLPAWQQKLTAGERTPTMRVFTGLTMLDTVQATVGEIVQIQDARTEHEEAVYTNIAFMQAVHARSYSSVFSTLSNTAEIDNAYRWAVGNDVLQERCKKVLAHYYGDDPLKRKVASTLLSSLLLYAGFYLPLHFSTHALLTNTADMTRLILRDKAVHGHYSGYKYQRGLEKLPPAGQEAMRTFTYELLKELYELELRYSGELYEPLGLMDDVAVFVRYNANKALMNLGYPARFTAEETEVNPEILAALSPGACVLLKHGEVFLKGRNRHLFVERLHDNLRTALRGIGGSTWIKTAQNVTVLGGEVPREALVERARRVMGFNSVEPAVRVPSDLDTIVAAAVDGLSGPEYDGATFVVRARRRNKQFPLTSSRVEAQVGARLLAAIPGLRLDLTRPDVRLSVEIDHKETYVSWERLPGLSGLPVGSSGRALVLLSGGYDSPVAAHRAMRRGLACDFVHFNGAPYTNPASVYKAYALARELNRYQPPGELHVIALGKARKQLAVAGAGRLQVVAQQRLMVRTASALSARIGGEALVTGDSLGQVASQTLANMVAVDEAATLPVLRPLLGREKQEIIDEARSIGTADVSVLPDEDCCGLLAPRRVTTRAELPHLRVLERRLDLDEVIEALLDSARVMRPRMDEEEPAVRA
;
A
#
# COMPACT_ATOMS: atom_id res chain seq x y z
N MET A 1 -27.10 36.33 -35.44
CA MET A 1 -26.34 35.05 -35.38
C MET A 1 -26.68 34.19 -34.16
N ARG A 2 -26.79 34.71 -32.92
CA ARG A 2 -27.14 33.90 -31.74
C ARG A 2 -28.50 33.17 -31.84
N GLY A 3 -29.50 33.76 -32.48
CA GLY A 3 -30.81 33.14 -32.67
C GLY A 3 -30.85 31.96 -33.66
N CYS A 4 -29.87 31.84 -34.56
CA CYS A 4 -29.83 30.77 -35.57
C CYS A 4 -29.18 29.47 -35.03
N LEU A 5 -28.33 29.58 -34.00
CA LEU A 5 -27.65 28.42 -33.40
C LEU A 5 -28.54 27.65 -32.42
N ASN A 6 -29.51 28.31 -31.79
CA ASN A 6 -30.45 27.66 -30.86
C ASN A 6 -31.60 26.93 -31.57
N SER A 7 -31.73 27.06 -32.90
CA SER A 7 -32.81 26.48 -33.71
C SER A 7 -32.34 25.37 -34.66
N CYS A 8 -31.13 24.82 -34.46
CA CYS A 8 -30.55 23.77 -35.31
C CYS A 8 -30.24 22.51 -34.47
N HIS A 9 -30.42 21.33 -35.05
CA HIS A 9 -30.19 20.04 -34.39
C HIS A 9 -28.90 19.39 -34.89
N ALA A 10 -28.24 18.58 -34.06
CA ALA A 10 -27.19 17.68 -34.54
C ALA A 10 -27.81 16.64 -35.51
N PRO A 11 -27.07 16.13 -36.51
CA PRO A 11 -27.51 14.96 -37.28
C PRO A 11 -27.77 13.77 -36.33
N PRO A 12 -28.85 13.00 -36.52
CA PRO A 12 -29.96 13.01 -35.58
C PRO A 12 -29.83 12.04 -34.40
N HIS A 13 -30.39 12.47 -33.26
CA HIS A 13 -31.12 11.57 -32.36
C HIS A 13 -32.13 10.77 -33.20
N LEU A 14 -31.85 9.49 -33.44
CA LEU A 14 -32.55 8.61 -34.39
C LEU A 14 -34.09 8.52 -34.20
N ALA A 15 -34.62 8.94 -33.04
CA ALA A 15 -36.04 8.83 -32.73
C ALA A 15 -36.93 9.98 -33.27
N SER A 16 -36.38 11.11 -33.72
CA SER A 16 -37.19 12.28 -34.13
C SER A 16 -36.51 13.21 -35.14
N TRP A 17 -35.91 12.65 -36.19
CA TRP A 17 -35.38 13.46 -37.28
C TRP A 17 -36.51 14.11 -38.08
N ASP A 18 -36.60 15.45 -38.05
CA ASP A 18 -37.35 16.26 -39.00
C ASP A 18 -36.46 16.54 -40.22
N PRO A 19 -36.77 16.01 -41.42
CA PRO A 19 -35.99 16.25 -42.63
C PRO A 19 -35.90 17.71 -43.05
N ALA A 20 -36.80 18.57 -42.56
CA ALA A 20 -36.77 20.00 -42.80
C ALA A 20 -35.87 20.78 -41.83
N ALA A 21 -35.42 20.14 -40.74
CA ALA A 21 -34.60 20.77 -39.72
C ALA A 21 -33.17 21.04 -40.23
N ARG A 22 -32.62 22.20 -39.85
CA ARG A 22 -31.23 22.55 -40.16
C ARG A 22 -30.28 21.76 -39.25
N LEU A 23 -29.28 21.15 -39.86
CA LEU A 23 -28.20 20.46 -39.17
C LEU A 23 -27.15 21.47 -38.67
N ARG A 24 -26.57 21.21 -37.49
CA ARG A 24 -25.41 21.94 -36.98
C ARG A 24 -24.20 21.00 -36.85
N PRO A 25 -22.97 21.50 -37.10
CA PRO A 25 -21.76 20.75 -36.81
C PRO A 25 -21.48 20.72 -35.30
N VAL A 26 -20.88 19.63 -34.83
CA VAL A 26 -20.34 19.54 -33.46
C VAL A 26 -19.27 20.61 -33.26
N ASN A 27 -19.35 21.36 -32.15
CA ASN A 27 -18.41 22.42 -31.83
C ASN A 27 -17.53 22.07 -30.63
N TRP A 28 -16.32 21.58 -30.88
CA TRP A 28 -15.34 21.25 -29.83
C TRP A 28 -14.70 22.48 -29.16
N ASN A 29 -14.90 23.69 -29.69
CA ASN A 29 -14.53 24.94 -29.02
C ASN A 29 -15.60 25.42 -28.01
N ARG A 30 -16.74 24.73 -27.95
CA ARG A 30 -17.83 25.02 -27.02
C ARG A 30 -18.37 23.72 -26.42
N ILE A 31 -17.68 23.25 -25.39
CA ILE A 31 -18.04 22.03 -24.65
C ILE A 31 -19.27 22.30 -23.78
N THR A 32 -20.22 21.36 -23.79
CA THR A 32 -21.45 21.46 -22.98
C THR A 32 -21.28 20.79 -21.61
N ASP A 33 -20.54 19.68 -21.57
CA ASP A 33 -20.21 18.92 -20.37
C ASP A 33 -18.70 18.63 -20.41
N GLU A 34 -17.93 19.22 -19.49
CA GLU A 34 -16.47 19.12 -19.47
C GLU A 34 -15.99 17.67 -19.35
N LYS A 35 -16.81 16.78 -18.78
CA LYS A 35 -16.50 15.35 -18.67
C LYS A 35 -16.37 14.69 -20.05
N ASP A 36 -17.09 15.18 -21.06
CA ASP A 36 -17.01 14.64 -22.43
C ASP A 36 -15.63 14.87 -23.03
N LEU A 37 -15.07 16.07 -22.83
CA LEU A 37 -13.75 16.42 -23.34
C LEU A 37 -12.64 15.65 -22.59
N GLU A 38 -12.75 15.56 -21.27
CA GLU A 38 -11.83 14.78 -20.43
C GLU A 38 -11.77 13.32 -20.88
N VAL A 39 -12.93 12.68 -21.03
CA VAL A 39 -13.03 11.27 -21.41
C VAL A 39 -12.59 11.05 -22.86
N TRP A 40 -12.96 11.95 -23.78
CA TRP A 40 -12.47 11.90 -25.15
C TRP A 40 -10.94 11.92 -25.22
N ASN A 41 -10.31 12.86 -24.52
CA ASN A 41 -8.85 12.97 -24.48
C ASN A 41 -8.20 11.73 -23.86
N ARG A 42 -8.78 11.20 -22.77
CA ARG A 42 -8.27 9.98 -22.12
C ARG A 42 -8.36 8.77 -23.03
N LEU A 43 -9.51 8.53 -23.67
CA LEU A 43 -9.70 7.37 -24.56
C LEU A 43 -8.82 7.43 -25.80
N THR A 44 -8.69 8.61 -26.41
CA THR A 44 -7.85 8.79 -27.61
C THR A 44 -6.37 8.69 -27.29
N ALA A 45 -5.91 9.21 -26.14
CA ALA A 45 -4.55 9.02 -25.66
C ALA A 45 -4.24 7.55 -25.33
N ASN A 46 -5.25 6.79 -24.90
CA ASN A 46 -5.13 5.38 -24.59
C ASN A 46 -5.08 4.48 -25.83
N PHE A 47 -5.27 4.99 -27.05
CA PHE A 47 -5.37 4.15 -28.24
C PHE A 47 -4.24 3.13 -28.40
N TRP A 48 -4.62 1.87 -28.60
CA TRP A 48 -3.69 0.76 -28.80
C TRP A 48 -4.25 -0.25 -29.80
N LEU A 49 -3.37 -1.12 -30.30
CA LEU A 49 -3.70 -2.23 -31.18
C LEU A 49 -2.94 -3.47 -30.72
N PRO A 50 -3.52 -4.68 -30.85
CA PRO A 50 -2.89 -5.92 -30.36
C PRO A 50 -1.53 -6.21 -31.02
N GLY A 51 -1.30 -5.73 -32.24
CA GLY A 51 -0.01 -5.90 -32.94
C GLY A 51 1.19 -5.23 -32.25
N LYS A 52 0.98 -4.39 -31.23
CA LYS A 52 2.04 -3.82 -30.40
C LYS A 52 2.45 -4.71 -29.22
N VAL A 53 1.69 -5.77 -28.92
CA VAL A 53 1.98 -6.70 -27.82
C VAL A 53 2.69 -7.94 -28.38
N PRO A 54 3.91 -8.28 -27.90
CA PRO A 54 4.70 -9.38 -28.46
C PRO A 54 4.23 -10.75 -27.93
N LEU A 55 3.01 -11.16 -28.31
CA LEU A 55 2.35 -12.39 -27.84
C LEU A 55 3.14 -13.67 -28.11
N SER A 56 4.03 -13.67 -29.12
CA SER A 56 4.90 -14.82 -29.40
C SER A 56 5.85 -15.15 -28.25
N GLY A 57 6.10 -14.20 -27.34
CA GLY A 57 6.88 -14.43 -26.12
C GLY A 57 6.23 -15.42 -25.15
N ASP A 58 4.92 -15.67 -25.27
CA ASP A 58 4.17 -16.59 -24.42
C ASP A 58 4.14 -18.03 -24.95
N LEU A 59 4.60 -18.27 -26.19
CA LEU A 59 4.59 -19.60 -26.83
C LEU A 59 5.25 -20.70 -25.98
N PRO A 60 6.45 -20.49 -25.39
CA PRO A 60 7.07 -21.52 -24.57
C PRO A 60 6.23 -21.89 -23.34
N ALA A 61 5.65 -20.90 -22.66
CA ALA A 61 4.77 -21.15 -21.52
C ALA A 61 3.52 -21.92 -21.96
N TRP A 62 2.87 -21.47 -23.04
CA TRP A 62 1.67 -22.10 -23.59
C TRP A 62 1.88 -23.56 -24.01
N GLN A 63 2.97 -23.86 -24.72
CA GLN A 63 3.20 -25.19 -25.30
C GLN A 63 3.81 -26.18 -24.30
N GLN A 64 4.69 -25.70 -23.41
CA GLN A 64 5.53 -26.59 -22.59
C GLN A 64 5.13 -26.61 -21.12
N LYS A 65 4.46 -25.57 -20.62
CA LYS A 65 4.12 -25.45 -19.19
C LYS A 65 2.63 -25.66 -18.92
N LEU A 66 1.75 -25.18 -19.80
CA LEU A 66 0.30 -25.33 -19.62
C LEU A 66 -0.20 -26.69 -20.11
N THR A 67 -0.95 -27.36 -19.24
CA THR A 67 -1.66 -28.60 -19.54
C THR A 67 -2.82 -28.36 -20.51
N ALA A 68 -3.33 -29.43 -21.14
CA ALA A 68 -4.56 -29.32 -21.95
C ALA A 68 -5.78 -28.90 -21.10
N GLY A 69 -5.77 -29.27 -19.81
CA GLY A 69 -6.77 -28.89 -18.82
C GLY A 69 -6.75 -27.39 -18.49
N GLU A 70 -5.64 -26.69 -18.67
CA GLU A 70 -5.54 -25.23 -18.50
C GLU A 70 -5.75 -24.49 -19.84
N ARG A 71 -5.21 -25.03 -20.94
CA ARG A 71 -5.35 -24.41 -22.27
C ARG A 71 -6.81 -24.36 -22.73
N THR A 72 -7.58 -25.43 -22.53
CA THR A 72 -8.97 -25.48 -23.00
C THR A 72 -9.87 -24.45 -22.30
N PRO A 73 -9.90 -24.35 -20.95
CA PRO A 73 -10.60 -23.27 -20.26
C PRO A 73 -10.07 -21.89 -20.64
N THR A 74 -8.76 -21.72 -20.84
CA THR A 74 -8.20 -20.42 -21.26
C THR A 74 -8.76 -19.97 -22.61
N MET A 75 -8.83 -20.88 -23.59
CA MET A 75 -9.43 -20.58 -24.90
C MET A 75 -10.92 -20.22 -24.75
N ARG A 76 -11.66 -20.96 -23.91
CA ARG A 76 -13.08 -20.73 -23.65
C ARG A 76 -13.36 -19.41 -22.93
N VAL A 77 -12.53 -19.04 -21.96
CA VAL A 77 -12.57 -17.73 -21.29
C VAL A 77 -12.45 -16.62 -22.33
N PHE A 78 -11.43 -16.67 -23.18
CA PHE A 78 -11.21 -15.64 -24.19
C PHE A 78 -12.29 -15.62 -25.28
N THR A 79 -12.84 -16.76 -25.72
CA THR A 79 -13.97 -16.75 -26.68
C THR A 79 -15.25 -16.24 -26.05
N GLY A 80 -15.48 -16.52 -24.76
CA GLY A 80 -16.57 -15.92 -23.99
C GLY A 80 -16.47 -14.41 -23.88
N LEU A 81 -15.27 -13.89 -23.55
CA LEU A 81 -14.99 -12.46 -23.55
C LEU A 81 -15.18 -11.84 -24.94
N THR A 82 -14.73 -12.52 -26.00
CA THR A 82 -14.92 -12.09 -27.39
C THR A 82 -16.40 -11.91 -27.73
N MET A 83 -17.26 -12.82 -27.26
CA MET A 83 -18.70 -12.74 -27.51
C MET A 83 -19.33 -11.54 -26.81
N LEU A 84 -19.00 -11.29 -25.54
CA LEU A 84 -19.48 -10.14 -24.78
C LEU A 84 -18.99 -8.81 -25.38
N ASP A 85 -17.72 -8.75 -25.79
CA ASP A 85 -17.15 -7.56 -26.44
C ASP A 85 -17.75 -7.31 -27.82
N THR A 86 -18.11 -8.37 -28.56
CA THR A 86 -18.85 -8.26 -29.82
C THR A 86 -20.24 -7.68 -29.58
N VAL A 87 -20.96 -8.14 -28.55
CA VAL A 87 -22.26 -7.59 -28.14
C VAL A 87 -22.14 -6.11 -27.78
N GLN A 88 -21.11 -5.71 -27.03
CA GLN A 88 -20.87 -4.31 -26.72
C GLN A 88 -20.54 -3.47 -27.96
N ALA A 89 -19.60 -3.91 -28.77
CA ALA A 89 -19.11 -3.15 -29.92
C ALA A 89 -20.19 -2.89 -30.98
N THR A 90 -21.08 -3.86 -31.19
CA THR A 90 -22.04 -3.84 -32.31
C THR A 90 -23.44 -3.39 -31.90
N VAL A 91 -23.79 -3.53 -30.61
CA VAL A 91 -25.12 -3.19 -30.10
C VAL A 91 -25.02 -2.29 -28.87
N GLY A 92 -24.33 -2.75 -27.83
CA GLY A 92 -24.39 -2.15 -26.49
C GLY A 92 -23.93 -0.70 -26.40
N GLU A 93 -22.82 -0.35 -27.05
CA GLU A 93 -22.28 1.01 -27.07
C GLU A 93 -22.90 1.86 -28.19
N ILE A 94 -23.24 1.22 -29.32
CA ILE A 94 -23.88 1.89 -30.46
C ILE A 94 -25.25 2.44 -30.06
N VAL A 95 -26.03 1.65 -29.31
CA VAL A 95 -27.36 2.07 -28.85
C VAL A 95 -27.31 3.22 -27.84
N GLN A 96 -26.14 3.52 -27.24
CA GLN A 96 -26.00 4.67 -26.35
C GLN A 96 -25.94 6.00 -27.12
N ILE A 97 -25.50 5.97 -28.38
CA ILE A 97 -25.30 7.17 -29.21
C ILE A 97 -26.62 7.91 -29.40
N GLN A 98 -27.73 7.19 -29.68
CA GLN A 98 -29.03 7.83 -29.87
C GLN A 98 -29.58 8.49 -28.59
N ASP A 99 -29.15 8.00 -27.43
CA ASP A 99 -29.55 8.47 -26.09
C ASP A 99 -28.56 9.49 -25.50
N ALA A 100 -27.55 9.89 -26.26
CA ALA A 100 -26.55 10.84 -25.83
C ALA A 100 -27.20 12.19 -25.49
N ARG A 101 -26.59 12.93 -24.56
CA ARG A 101 -27.09 14.25 -24.14
C ARG A 101 -26.40 15.40 -24.85
N THR A 102 -25.21 15.13 -25.39
CA THR A 102 -24.36 16.08 -26.09
C THR A 102 -23.82 15.42 -27.35
N GLU A 103 -23.51 16.22 -28.37
CA GLU A 103 -22.84 15.75 -29.59
C GLU A 103 -21.44 15.21 -29.30
N HIS A 104 -20.82 15.69 -28.22
CA HIS A 104 -19.52 15.21 -27.73
C HIS A 104 -19.65 13.80 -27.15
N GLU A 105 -20.73 13.51 -26.41
CA GLU A 105 -21.05 12.17 -25.89
C GLU A 105 -21.28 11.15 -27.00
N GLU A 106 -21.94 11.53 -28.10
CA GLU A 106 -22.08 10.70 -29.30
C GLU A 106 -20.70 10.28 -29.83
N ALA A 107 -19.80 11.26 -30.00
CA ALA A 107 -18.43 10.98 -30.46
C ALA A 107 -17.68 10.07 -29.48
N VAL A 108 -17.79 10.29 -28.17
CA VAL A 108 -17.18 9.42 -27.15
C VAL A 108 -17.67 7.97 -27.29
N TYR A 109 -18.98 7.73 -27.44
CA TYR A 109 -19.50 6.37 -27.61
C TYR A 109 -19.08 5.72 -28.93
N THR A 110 -18.87 6.49 -30.02
CA THR A 110 -18.26 5.92 -31.24
C THR A 110 -16.84 5.40 -31.00
N ASN A 111 -16.04 6.14 -30.21
CA ASN A 111 -14.70 5.70 -29.82
C ASN A 111 -14.76 4.46 -28.93
N ILE A 112 -15.61 4.47 -27.91
CA ILE A 112 -15.82 3.33 -27.01
C ILE A 112 -16.20 2.09 -27.82
N ALA A 113 -17.21 2.17 -28.70
CA ALA A 113 -17.65 1.07 -29.55
C ALA A 113 -16.52 0.49 -30.42
N PHE A 114 -15.72 1.37 -31.03
CA PHE A 114 -14.53 0.95 -31.78
C PHE A 114 -13.50 0.24 -30.89
N MET A 115 -13.21 0.76 -29.70
CA MET A 115 -12.29 0.11 -28.77
C MET A 115 -12.82 -1.24 -28.28
N GLN A 116 -14.13 -1.41 -28.09
CA GLN A 116 -14.73 -2.73 -27.82
C GLN A 116 -14.44 -3.73 -28.96
N ALA A 117 -14.49 -3.29 -30.22
CA ALA A 117 -14.10 -4.13 -31.36
C ALA A 117 -12.60 -4.46 -31.37
N VAL A 118 -11.75 -3.51 -30.95
CA VAL A 118 -10.31 -3.76 -30.75
C VAL A 118 -10.09 -4.81 -29.65
N HIS A 119 -10.84 -4.76 -28.54
CA HIS A 119 -10.78 -5.77 -27.48
C HIS A 119 -11.13 -7.17 -28.03
N ALA A 120 -12.28 -7.29 -28.71
CA ALA A 120 -12.71 -8.54 -29.33
C ALA A 120 -11.66 -9.11 -30.32
N ARG A 121 -11.08 -8.25 -31.17
CA ARG A 121 -9.99 -8.63 -32.10
C ARG A 121 -8.72 -9.08 -31.37
N SER A 122 -8.45 -8.53 -30.20
CA SER A 122 -7.24 -8.80 -29.43
C SER A 122 -7.20 -10.25 -28.94
N TYR A 123 -8.32 -10.82 -28.50
CA TYR A 123 -8.39 -12.24 -28.16
C TYR A 123 -8.10 -13.15 -29.37
N SER A 124 -8.60 -12.81 -30.56
CA SER A 124 -8.26 -13.53 -31.78
C SER A 124 -6.77 -13.46 -32.13
N SER A 125 -6.08 -12.38 -31.74
CA SER A 125 -4.63 -12.26 -31.92
C SER A 125 -3.87 -13.23 -31.00
N VAL A 126 -4.32 -13.39 -29.75
CA VAL A 126 -3.81 -14.43 -28.83
C VAL A 126 -3.98 -15.81 -29.43
N PHE A 127 -5.19 -16.13 -29.91
CA PHE A 127 -5.49 -17.41 -30.53
C PHE A 127 -4.62 -17.72 -31.73
N SER A 128 -4.51 -16.78 -32.67
CA SER A 128 -3.70 -16.96 -33.88
C SER A 128 -2.20 -17.14 -33.60
N THR A 129 -1.74 -16.69 -32.44
CA THR A 129 -0.34 -16.81 -32.02
C THR A 129 -0.10 -18.10 -31.23
N LEU A 130 -0.98 -18.45 -30.29
CA LEU A 130 -0.74 -19.52 -29.32
C LEU A 130 -1.36 -20.86 -29.73
N SER A 131 -2.43 -20.86 -30.52
CA SER A 131 -3.23 -22.04 -30.82
C SER A 131 -3.31 -22.35 -32.31
N ASN A 132 -3.80 -23.56 -32.63
CA ASN A 132 -4.06 -23.98 -34.01
C ASN A 132 -5.53 -23.80 -34.41
N THR A 133 -5.81 -23.80 -35.70
CA THR A 133 -7.16 -23.58 -36.26
C THR A 133 -8.22 -24.52 -35.66
N ALA A 134 -7.90 -25.80 -35.46
CA ALA A 134 -8.86 -26.76 -34.92
C ALA A 134 -9.25 -26.44 -33.46
N GLU A 135 -8.29 -26.05 -32.62
CA GLU A 135 -8.55 -25.58 -31.24
C GLU A 135 -9.40 -24.31 -31.22
N ILE A 136 -9.10 -23.37 -32.12
CA ILE A 136 -9.85 -22.11 -32.26
C ILE A 136 -11.30 -22.42 -32.65
N ASP A 137 -11.52 -23.20 -33.71
CA ASP A 137 -12.86 -23.56 -34.17
C ASP A 137 -13.66 -24.32 -33.10
N ASN A 138 -12.99 -25.18 -32.32
CA ASN A 138 -13.60 -25.85 -31.17
C ASN A 138 -14.06 -24.86 -30.10
N ALA A 139 -13.24 -23.86 -29.75
CA ALA A 139 -13.57 -22.85 -28.75
C ALA A 139 -14.73 -21.95 -29.19
N TYR A 140 -14.80 -21.60 -30.49
CA TYR A 140 -15.93 -20.84 -31.05
C TYR A 140 -17.21 -21.67 -31.12
N ARG A 141 -17.14 -22.94 -31.54
CA ARG A 141 -18.30 -23.86 -31.49
C ARG A 141 -18.82 -24.03 -30.08
N TRP A 142 -17.92 -24.17 -29.10
CA TRP A 142 -18.30 -24.22 -27.69
C TRP A 142 -19.02 -22.93 -27.25
N ALA A 143 -18.49 -21.75 -27.60
CA ALA A 143 -19.09 -20.48 -27.19
C ALA A 143 -20.51 -20.29 -27.76
N VAL A 144 -20.73 -20.71 -29.02
CA VAL A 144 -22.06 -20.70 -29.65
C VAL A 144 -23.01 -21.70 -28.97
N GLY A 145 -22.52 -22.88 -28.61
CA GLY A 145 -23.31 -23.94 -27.98
C GLY A 145 -23.42 -23.87 -26.45
N ASN A 146 -22.83 -22.88 -25.78
CA ASN A 146 -22.88 -22.75 -24.32
C ASN A 146 -24.10 -21.94 -23.89
N ASP A 147 -25.09 -22.59 -23.30
CA ASP A 147 -26.37 -21.97 -22.94
C ASP A 147 -26.22 -20.82 -21.94
N VAL A 148 -25.34 -20.94 -20.93
CA VAL A 148 -25.16 -19.92 -19.89
C VAL A 148 -24.50 -18.65 -20.46
N LEU A 149 -23.50 -18.81 -21.33
CA LEU A 149 -22.88 -17.69 -22.05
C LEU A 149 -23.88 -16.98 -22.95
N GLN A 150 -24.72 -17.74 -23.67
CA GLN A 150 -25.79 -17.19 -24.48
C GLN A 150 -26.81 -16.43 -23.63
N GLU A 151 -27.20 -16.98 -22.48
CA GLU A 151 -28.13 -16.35 -21.54
C GLU A 151 -27.55 -15.02 -21.01
N ARG A 152 -26.28 -15.01 -20.59
CA ARG A 152 -25.56 -13.78 -20.17
C ARG A 152 -25.64 -12.69 -21.23
N CYS A 153 -25.38 -13.02 -22.50
CA CYS A 153 -25.46 -12.07 -23.61
C CYS A 153 -26.90 -11.59 -23.88
N LYS A 154 -27.87 -12.53 -23.93
CA LYS A 154 -29.27 -12.21 -24.21
C LYS A 154 -29.91 -11.34 -23.14
N LYS A 155 -29.51 -11.51 -21.88
CA LYS A 155 -30.04 -10.76 -20.75
C LYS A 155 -29.78 -9.26 -20.87
N VAL A 156 -28.56 -8.88 -21.22
CA VAL A 156 -28.17 -7.48 -21.47
C VAL A 156 -28.70 -6.96 -22.81
N LEU A 157 -28.73 -7.79 -23.85
CA LEU A 157 -29.33 -7.43 -25.15
C LEU A 157 -30.81 -7.06 -25.02
N ALA A 158 -31.57 -7.76 -24.17
CA ALA A 158 -32.98 -7.43 -23.92
C ALA A 158 -33.18 -5.98 -23.44
N HIS A 159 -32.20 -5.43 -22.70
CA HIS A 159 -32.22 -4.03 -22.28
C HIS A 159 -31.73 -3.08 -23.37
N TYR A 160 -30.72 -3.47 -24.16
CA TYR A 160 -30.27 -2.66 -25.31
C TYR A 160 -31.39 -2.45 -26.34
N TYR A 161 -32.17 -3.48 -26.64
CA TYR A 161 -33.34 -3.36 -27.52
C TYR A 161 -34.61 -2.83 -26.83
N GLY A 162 -34.59 -2.65 -25.50
CA GLY A 162 -35.70 -2.07 -24.74
C GLY A 162 -35.77 -0.55 -24.89
N ASP A 163 -36.87 0.05 -24.45
CA ASP A 163 -37.17 1.47 -24.73
C ASP A 163 -36.60 2.47 -23.71
N ASP A 164 -36.02 2.00 -22.60
CA ASP A 164 -35.57 2.86 -21.50
C ASP A 164 -34.05 3.15 -21.58
N PRO A 165 -33.65 4.40 -21.87
CA PRO A 165 -32.23 4.79 -22.00
C PRO A 165 -31.40 4.56 -20.73
N LEU A 166 -32.01 4.73 -19.54
CA LEU A 166 -31.27 4.55 -18.29
C LEU A 166 -31.02 3.07 -18.01
N LYS A 167 -31.99 2.21 -18.33
CA LYS A 167 -31.78 0.75 -18.23
C LYS A 167 -30.69 0.28 -19.19
N ARG A 168 -30.58 0.86 -20.39
CA ARG A 168 -29.47 0.58 -21.33
C ARG A 168 -28.11 0.94 -20.73
N LYS A 169 -27.98 2.11 -20.08
CA LYS A 169 -26.72 2.52 -19.42
C LYS A 169 -26.36 1.62 -18.22
N VAL A 170 -27.35 1.20 -17.43
CA VAL A 170 -27.15 0.21 -16.35
C VAL A 170 -26.65 -1.11 -16.92
N ALA A 171 -27.33 -1.66 -17.94
CA ALA A 171 -26.94 -2.91 -18.58
C ALA A 171 -25.52 -2.85 -19.18
N SER A 172 -25.15 -1.73 -19.83
CA SER A 172 -23.81 -1.53 -20.36
C SER A 172 -22.74 -1.47 -19.27
N THR A 173 -23.02 -0.74 -18.18
CA THR A 173 -22.08 -0.62 -17.06
C THR A 173 -21.87 -1.96 -16.37
N LEU A 174 -22.94 -2.73 -16.14
CA LEU A 174 -22.88 -4.06 -15.51
C LEU A 174 -22.18 -5.07 -16.42
N LEU A 175 -22.43 -5.09 -17.74
CA LEU A 175 -21.69 -5.97 -18.65
C LEU A 175 -20.19 -5.63 -18.61
N SER A 176 -19.86 -4.34 -18.75
CA SER A 176 -18.48 -3.86 -18.80
C SER A 176 -17.70 -4.09 -17.50
N SER A 177 -18.38 -4.06 -16.35
CA SER A 177 -17.75 -4.06 -15.02
C SER A 177 -17.99 -5.32 -14.20
N LEU A 178 -18.92 -6.20 -14.57
CA LEU A 178 -19.21 -7.46 -13.88
C LEU A 178 -18.88 -8.65 -14.78
N LEU A 179 -19.56 -8.76 -15.93
CA LEU A 179 -19.56 -9.98 -16.75
C LEU A 179 -18.21 -10.26 -17.42
N LEU A 180 -17.42 -9.23 -17.71
CA LEU A 180 -16.10 -9.41 -18.32
C LEU A 180 -14.99 -9.68 -17.29
N TYR A 181 -15.15 -9.21 -16.05
CA TYR A 181 -14.05 -9.20 -15.08
C TYR A 181 -13.67 -10.61 -14.60
N ALA A 182 -14.62 -11.54 -14.53
CA ALA A 182 -14.30 -12.94 -14.23
C ALA A 182 -13.33 -13.54 -15.27
N GLY A 183 -13.49 -13.20 -16.55
CA GLY A 183 -12.60 -13.68 -17.60
C GLY A 183 -11.20 -13.06 -17.58
N PHE A 184 -11.03 -11.90 -16.92
CA PHE A 184 -9.72 -11.28 -16.73
C PHE A 184 -8.93 -11.88 -15.57
N TYR A 185 -9.56 -12.64 -14.68
CA TYR A 185 -8.88 -13.29 -13.57
C TYR A 185 -7.79 -14.27 -14.06
N LEU A 186 -8.12 -15.13 -15.02
CA LEU A 186 -7.23 -16.19 -15.49
C LEU A 186 -5.87 -15.69 -16.05
N PRO A 187 -5.82 -14.73 -17.00
CA PRO A 187 -4.54 -14.21 -17.47
C PRO A 187 -3.75 -13.48 -16.38
N LEU A 188 -4.43 -12.81 -15.44
CA LEU A 188 -3.76 -12.18 -14.30
C LEU A 188 -3.14 -13.24 -13.38
N HIS A 189 -3.88 -14.29 -13.06
CA HIS A 189 -3.43 -15.44 -12.27
C HIS A 189 -2.24 -16.15 -12.91
N PHE A 190 -2.26 -16.40 -14.21
CA PHE A 190 -1.07 -16.96 -14.88
C PHE A 190 0.14 -16.03 -14.77
N SER A 191 -0.08 -14.72 -14.85
CA SER A 191 1.03 -13.75 -14.77
C SER A 191 1.69 -13.69 -13.39
N THR A 192 0.97 -13.96 -12.29
CA THR A 192 1.57 -14.08 -10.94
C THR A 192 2.48 -15.30 -10.84
N HIS A 193 2.32 -16.28 -11.74
CA HIS A 193 3.17 -17.46 -11.84
C HIS A 193 4.21 -17.36 -12.97
N ALA A 194 4.45 -16.15 -13.51
CA ALA A 194 5.32 -15.89 -14.66
C ALA A 194 4.94 -16.69 -15.92
N LEU A 195 3.64 -16.96 -16.10
CA LEU A 195 3.06 -17.59 -17.29
C LEU A 195 2.21 -16.56 -18.05
N LEU A 196 2.21 -16.66 -19.38
CA LEU A 196 1.41 -15.83 -20.28
C LEU A 196 1.47 -14.31 -19.98
N THR A 197 2.66 -13.80 -19.66
CA THR A 197 2.84 -12.41 -19.20
C THR A 197 2.48 -11.38 -20.27
N ASN A 198 2.74 -11.68 -21.55
CA ASN A 198 2.39 -10.77 -22.64
C ASN A 198 0.87 -10.74 -22.88
N THR A 199 0.21 -11.88 -22.72
CA THR A 199 -1.25 -12.00 -22.74
C THR A 199 -1.87 -11.19 -21.60
N ALA A 200 -1.29 -11.25 -20.39
CA ALA A 200 -1.71 -10.44 -19.26
C ALA A 200 -1.51 -8.93 -19.50
N ASP A 201 -0.42 -8.51 -20.16
CA ASP A 201 -0.23 -7.11 -20.57
C ASP A 201 -1.31 -6.64 -21.54
N MET A 202 -1.70 -7.49 -22.49
CA MET A 202 -2.84 -7.21 -23.37
C MET A 202 -4.15 -7.08 -22.57
N THR A 203 -4.39 -7.98 -21.60
CA THR A 203 -5.56 -7.89 -20.71
C THR A 203 -5.55 -6.60 -19.89
N ARG A 204 -4.40 -6.10 -19.44
CA ARG A 204 -4.29 -4.82 -18.71
C ARG A 204 -4.66 -3.63 -19.57
N LEU A 205 -4.29 -3.64 -20.86
CA LEU A 205 -4.71 -2.59 -21.80
C LEU A 205 -6.24 -2.57 -21.97
N ILE A 206 -6.86 -3.75 -22.08
CA ILE A 206 -8.33 -3.88 -22.12
C ILE A 206 -8.94 -3.35 -20.81
N LEU A 207 -8.45 -3.81 -19.65
CA LEU A 207 -8.95 -3.39 -18.34
C LEU A 207 -8.87 -1.87 -18.13
N ARG A 208 -7.78 -1.24 -18.55
CA ARG A 208 -7.60 0.22 -18.51
C ARG A 208 -8.71 0.94 -19.26
N ASP A 209 -9.06 0.45 -20.46
CA ASP A 209 -10.12 1.06 -21.27
C ASP A 209 -11.51 0.77 -20.66
N LYS A 210 -11.76 -0.46 -20.19
CA LYS A 210 -13.01 -0.86 -19.51
C LYS A 210 -13.31 -0.03 -18.28
N ALA A 211 -12.30 0.34 -17.50
CA ALA A 211 -12.45 1.20 -16.33
C ALA A 211 -13.01 2.58 -16.73
N VAL A 212 -12.50 3.17 -17.82
CA VAL A 212 -13.00 4.46 -18.35
C VAL A 212 -14.42 4.30 -18.91
N HIS A 213 -14.69 3.22 -19.65
CA HIS A 213 -16.02 2.96 -20.22
C HIS A 213 -17.10 2.85 -19.12
N GLY A 214 -16.83 2.02 -18.10
CA GLY A 214 -17.74 1.83 -16.98
C GLY A 214 -17.97 3.12 -16.18
N HIS A 215 -16.91 3.89 -15.95
CA HIS A 215 -17.01 5.19 -15.28
C HIS A 215 -17.88 6.18 -16.09
N TYR A 216 -17.61 6.33 -17.39
CA TYR A 216 -18.32 7.30 -18.22
C TYR A 216 -19.80 6.95 -18.41
N SER A 217 -20.10 5.67 -18.66
CA SER A 217 -21.49 5.20 -18.76
C SER A 217 -22.25 5.40 -17.45
N GLY A 218 -21.61 5.08 -16.32
CA GLY A 218 -22.15 5.33 -14.99
C GLY A 218 -22.36 6.81 -14.67
N TYR A 219 -21.42 7.68 -15.06
CA TYR A 219 -21.57 9.13 -14.94
C TYR A 219 -22.77 9.65 -15.73
N LYS A 220 -22.92 9.26 -17.00
CA LYS A 220 -24.05 9.66 -17.85
C LYS A 220 -25.38 9.11 -17.35
N TYR A 221 -25.38 7.91 -16.78
CA TYR A 221 -26.52 7.36 -16.06
C TYR A 221 -26.92 8.24 -14.88
N GLN A 222 -25.98 8.60 -13.99
CA GLN A 222 -26.26 9.45 -12.83
C GLN A 222 -26.81 10.82 -13.26
N ARG A 223 -26.23 11.45 -14.28
CA ARG A 223 -26.76 12.71 -14.83
C ARG A 223 -28.21 12.55 -15.29
N GLY A 224 -28.56 11.40 -15.88
CA GLY A 224 -29.91 11.11 -16.34
C GLY A 224 -30.88 10.81 -15.19
N LEU A 225 -30.41 10.09 -14.17
CA LEU A 225 -31.14 9.78 -12.94
C LEU A 225 -31.58 11.05 -12.19
N GLU A 226 -30.73 12.08 -12.15
CA GLU A 226 -31.02 13.39 -11.53
C GLU A 226 -32.25 14.09 -12.12
N LYS A 227 -32.64 13.77 -13.36
CA LYS A 227 -33.82 14.36 -14.00
C LYS A 227 -35.12 13.63 -13.64
N LEU A 228 -35.04 12.45 -13.03
CA LEU A 228 -36.21 11.69 -12.63
C LEU A 228 -36.75 12.20 -11.28
N PRO A 229 -38.09 12.16 -11.08
CA PRO A 229 -38.66 12.38 -9.75
C PRO A 229 -38.22 11.27 -8.78
N PRO A 230 -38.33 11.48 -7.46
CA PRO A 230 -37.87 10.49 -6.46
C PRO A 230 -38.41 9.07 -6.66
N ALA A 231 -39.68 8.92 -7.07
CA ALA A 231 -40.26 7.61 -7.39
C ALA A 231 -39.57 6.91 -8.57
N GLY A 232 -39.16 7.67 -9.59
CA GLY A 232 -38.41 7.15 -10.74
C GLY A 232 -36.97 6.79 -10.38
N GLN A 233 -36.35 7.55 -9.48
CA GLN A 233 -35.01 7.23 -8.97
C GLN A 233 -35.03 5.92 -8.16
N GLU A 234 -36.03 5.71 -7.32
CA GLU A 234 -36.19 4.47 -6.57
C GLU A 234 -36.47 3.28 -7.49
N ALA A 235 -37.33 3.45 -8.51
CA ALA A 235 -37.58 2.39 -9.51
C ALA A 235 -36.29 2.00 -10.26
N MET A 236 -35.42 2.96 -10.55
CA MET A 236 -34.11 2.71 -11.17
C MET A 236 -33.11 2.06 -10.23
N ARG A 237 -33.15 2.39 -8.93
CA ARG A 237 -32.39 1.67 -7.92
C ARG A 237 -32.83 0.21 -7.85
N THR A 238 -34.13 -0.06 -7.70
CA THR A 238 -34.68 -1.42 -7.64
C THR A 238 -34.25 -2.22 -8.87
N PHE A 239 -34.46 -1.67 -10.07
CA PHE A 239 -34.04 -2.29 -11.32
C PHE A 239 -32.54 -2.62 -11.35
N THR A 240 -31.70 -1.69 -10.91
CA THR A 240 -30.23 -1.86 -10.93
C THR A 240 -29.79 -3.02 -10.04
N TYR A 241 -30.31 -3.11 -8.81
CA TYR A 241 -29.96 -4.18 -7.88
C TYR A 241 -30.55 -5.54 -8.29
N GLU A 242 -31.76 -5.56 -8.87
CA GLU A 242 -32.35 -6.78 -9.41
C GLU A 242 -31.55 -7.31 -10.60
N LEU A 243 -31.22 -6.46 -11.57
CA LEU A 243 -30.40 -6.86 -12.71
C LEU A 243 -28.98 -7.28 -12.27
N LEU A 244 -28.37 -6.58 -11.31
CA LEU A 244 -27.09 -6.97 -10.74
C LEU A 244 -27.15 -8.38 -10.16
N LYS A 245 -28.19 -8.68 -9.36
CA LYS A 245 -28.37 -10.00 -8.73
C LYS A 245 -28.47 -11.09 -9.79
N GLU A 246 -29.32 -10.90 -10.80
CA GLU A 246 -29.52 -11.87 -11.87
C GLU A 246 -28.22 -12.10 -12.68
N LEU A 247 -27.53 -11.03 -13.05
CA LEU A 247 -26.26 -11.13 -13.77
C LEU A 247 -25.15 -11.76 -12.92
N TYR A 248 -25.12 -11.49 -11.62
CA TYR A 248 -24.18 -12.10 -10.68
C TYR A 248 -24.40 -13.61 -10.55
N GLU A 249 -25.65 -14.06 -10.41
CA GLU A 249 -25.98 -15.49 -10.36
C GLU A 249 -25.61 -16.21 -11.66
N LEU A 250 -25.85 -15.57 -12.82
CA LEU A 250 -25.40 -16.09 -14.12
C LEU A 250 -23.88 -16.12 -14.25
N GLU A 251 -23.19 -15.10 -13.72
CA GLU A 251 -21.74 -15.04 -13.73
C GLU A 251 -21.10 -16.16 -12.92
N LEU A 252 -21.64 -16.44 -11.73
CA LEU A 252 -21.14 -17.54 -10.89
C LEU A 252 -21.36 -18.89 -11.54
N ARG A 253 -22.53 -19.12 -12.16
CA ARG A 253 -22.79 -20.36 -12.90
C ARG A 253 -21.81 -20.54 -14.06
N TYR A 254 -21.64 -19.51 -14.88
CA TYR A 254 -20.70 -19.54 -16.01
C TYR A 254 -19.25 -19.72 -15.58
N SER A 255 -18.84 -18.98 -14.55
CA SER A 255 -17.50 -19.09 -13.98
C SER A 255 -17.26 -20.47 -13.39
N GLY A 256 -18.25 -21.07 -12.74
CA GLY A 256 -18.17 -22.44 -12.21
C GLY A 256 -17.79 -23.46 -13.29
N GLU A 257 -18.43 -23.39 -14.47
CA GLU A 257 -18.13 -24.27 -15.61
C GLU A 257 -16.68 -24.18 -16.11
N LEU A 258 -16.01 -23.05 -15.88
CA LEU A 258 -14.67 -22.77 -16.39
C LEU A 258 -13.57 -22.91 -15.32
N TYR A 259 -13.87 -22.50 -14.09
CA TYR A 259 -12.89 -22.30 -13.03
C TYR A 259 -12.93 -23.37 -11.93
N GLU A 260 -14.03 -24.09 -11.74
CA GLU A 260 -14.05 -25.25 -10.84
C GLU A 260 -13.03 -26.32 -11.25
N PRO A 261 -12.89 -26.68 -12.55
CA PRO A 261 -11.87 -27.64 -12.97
C PRO A 261 -10.43 -27.18 -12.72
N LEU A 262 -10.23 -25.87 -12.57
CA LEU A 262 -8.93 -25.25 -12.29
C LEU A 262 -8.69 -25.04 -10.78
N GLY A 263 -9.70 -25.26 -9.93
CA GLY A 263 -9.62 -24.96 -8.51
C GLY A 263 -9.56 -23.46 -8.17
N LEU A 264 -10.00 -22.59 -9.08
CA LEU A 264 -9.90 -21.12 -8.94
C LEU A 264 -11.23 -20.44 -8.63
N MET A 265 -12.32 -21.20 -8.53
CA MET A 265 -13.67 -20.64 -8.48
C MET A 265 -13.92 -19.75 -7.24
N ASP A 266 -13.36 -20.11 -6.08
CA ASP A 266 -13.54 -19.32 -4.84
C ASP A 266 -12.92 -17.92 -4.98
N ASP A 267 -11.69 -17.84 -5.47
CA ASP A 267 -11.02 -16.57 -5.72
C ASP A 267 -11.74 -15.75 -6.81
N VAL A 268 -12.20 -16.41 -7.88
CA VAL A 268 -12.96 -15.77 -8.95
C VAL A 268 -14.28 -15.19 -8.42
N ALA A 269 -14.99 -15.92 -7.55
CA ALA A 269 -16.23 -15.44 -6.95
C ALA A 269 -16.01 -14.20 -6.07
N VAL A 270 -14.90 -14.14 -5.32
CA VAL A 270 -14.51 -12.92 -4.58
C VAL A 270 -14.17 -11.78 -5.54
N PHE A 271 -13.43 -12.05 -6.61
CA PHE A 271 -13.09 -11.05 -7.62
C PHE A 271 -14.32 -10.48 -8.34
N VAL A 272 -15.31 -11.32 -8.64
CA VAL A 272 -16.59 -10.90 -9.23
C VAL A 272 -17.36 -10.00 -8.26
N ARG A 273 -17.42 -10.33 -6.96
CA ARG A 273 -18.07 -9.49 -5.93
C ARG A 273 -17.39 -8.13 -5.78
N TYR A 274 -16.05 -8.11 -5.78
CA TYR A 274 -15.27 -6.87 -5.76
C TYR A 274 -15.63 -5.95 -6.94
N ASN A 275 -15.73 -6.51 -8.15
CA ASN A 275 -16.06 -5.74 -9.34
C ASN A 275 -17.55 -5.36 -9.45
N ALA A 276 -18.47 -6.17 -8.90
CA ALA A 276 -19.88 -5.78 -8.71
C ALA A 276 -20.00 -4.50 -7.87
N ASN A 277 -19.25 -4.40 -6.77
CA ASN A 277 -19.22 -3.19 -5.96
C ASN A 277 -18.69 -1.99 -6.75
N LYS A 278 -17.64 -2.16 -7.57
CA LYS A 278 -17.14 -1.09 -8.45
C LYS A 278 -18.17 -0.65 -9.48
N ALA A 279 -18.94 -1.58 -10.04
CA ALA A 279 -20.02 -1.25 -10.97
C ALA A 279 -21.12 -0.41 -10.31
N LEU A 280 -21.54 -0.77 -9.09
CA LEU A 280 -22.49 0.00 -8.30
C LEU A 280 -21.98 1.41 -7.98
N MET A 281 -20.70 1.54 -7.60
CA MET A 281 -20.08 2.83 -7.34
C MET A 281 -20.11 3.73 -8.59
N ASN A 282 -19.80 3.19 -9.78
CA ASN A 282 -19.90 3.93 -11.04
C ASN A 282 -21.32 4.40 -11.33
N LEU A 283 -22.34 3.62 -10.95
CA LEU A 283 -23.75 3.97 -11.08
C LEU A 283 -24.27 4.91 -9.97
N GLY A 284 -23.45 5.26 -8.98
CA GLY A 284 -23.82 6.15 -7.88
C GLY A 284 -24.53 5.45 -6.72
N TYR A 285 -24.39 4.13 -6.59
CA TYR A 285 -25.03 3.32 -5.55
C TYR A 285 -24.03 2.79 -4.51
N PRO A 286 -24.49 2.54 -3.26
CA PRO A 286 -23.64 1.93 -2.24
C PRO A 286 -23.28 0.49 -2.60
N ALA A 287 -22.12 0.05 -2.09
CA ALA A 287 -21.65 -1.32 -2.22
C ALA A 287 -22.69 -2.33 -1.70
N ARG A 288 -22.81 -3.48 -2.39
CA ARG A 288 -23.70 -4.58 -2.00
C ARG A 288 -22.99 -5.60 -1.11
N PHE A 289 -21.73 -5.88 -1.39
CA PHE A 289 -20.91 -6.86 -0.68
C PHE A 289 -19.99 -6.17 0.33
N THR A 290 -19.72 -6.81 1.46
CA THR A 290 -18.84 -6.27 2.52
C THR A 290 -17.37 -6.27 2.11
N ALA A 291 -16.51 -5.62 2.90
CA ALA A 291 -15.07 -5.66 2.71
C ALA A 291 -14.52 -7.09 2.80
N GLU A 292 -15.01 -7.89 3.76
CA GLU A 292 -14.63 -9.30 3.93
C GLU A 292 -15.05 -10.16 2.73
N GLU A 293 -16.25 -9.93 2.16
CA GLU A 293 -16.74 -10.64 0.97
C GLU A 293 -15.99 -10.26 -0.33
N THR A 294 -15.15 -9.22 -0.28
CA THR A 294 -14.46 -8.64 -1.44
C THR A 294 -12.95 -8.55 -1.26
N GLU A 295 -12.40 -9.35 -0.33
CA GLU A 295 -10.96 -9.45 -0.09
C GLU A 295 -10.27 -10.25 -1.19
N VAL A 296 -10.00 -9.59 -2.32
CA VAL A 296 -9.32 -10.20 -3.48
C VAL A 296 -7.90 -10.58 -3.11
N ASN A 297 -7.45 -11.73 -3.63
CA ASN A 297 -6.07 -12.18 -3.52
C ASN A 297 -5.07 -11.01 -3.83
N PRO A 298 -4.19 -10.66 -2.87
CA PRO A 298 -3.22 -9.58 -3.01
C PRO A 298 -2.35 -9.67 -4.27
N GLU A 299 -1.99 -10.87 -4.71
CA GLU A 299 -1.17 -11.12 -5.91
C GLU A 299 -1.93 -10.71 -7.18
N ILE A 300 -3.24 -10.96 -7.24
CA ILE A 300 -4.10 -10.59 -8.37
C ILE A 300 -4.27 -9.08 -8.44
N LEU A 301 -4.44 -8.42 -7.28
CA LEU A 301 -4.46 -6.96 -7.22
C LEU A 301 -3.13 -6.35 -7.67
N ALA A 302 -2.00 -6.94 -7.28
CA ALA A 302 -0.68 -6.53 -7.77
C ALA A 302 -0.54 -6.77 -9.29
N ALA A 303 -1.06 -7.89 -9.80
CA ALA A 303 -1.06 -8.20 -11.22
C ALA A 303 -1.88 -7.22 -12.07
N LEU A 304 -2.87 -6.52 -11.51
CA LEU A 304 -3.57 -5.42 -12.20
C LEU A 304 -2.65 -4.23 -12.49
N SER A 305 -1.54 -4.09 -11.77
CA SER A 305 -0.60 -2.97 -11.90
C SER A 305 0.86 -3.46 -11.74
N PRO A 306 1.41 -4.20 -12.70
CA PRO A 306 2.74 -4.84 -12.60
C PRO A 306 3.91 -3.85 -12.53
N GLY A 307 3.64 -2.56 -12.81
CA GLY A 307 4.58 -1.47 -12.60
C GLY A 307 4.57 -0.94 -11.16
N ALA A 308 3.57 -1.26 -10.34
CA ALA A 308 3.46 -0.73 -8.98
C ALA A 308 4.67 -1.18 -8.14
N CYS A 309 5.33 -0.20 -7.54
CA CYS A 309 6.48 -0.39 -6.69
C CYS A 309 6.59 0.74 -5.67
N VAL A 310 7.60 0.67 -4.82
CA VAL A 310 7.89 1.69 -3.80
C VAL A 310 9.34 2.10 -3.95
N LEU A 311 9.58 3.40 -4.13
CA LEU A 311 10.90 4.00 -4.11
C LEU A 311 11.24 4.42 -2.68
N LEU A 312 12.33 3.86 -2.16
CA LEU A 312 12.82 4.11 -0.82
C LEU A 312 14.11 4.91 -0.91
N LYS A 313 14.08 6.19 -0.57
CA LYS A 313 15.27 7.05 -0.57
C LYS A 313 16.05 6.83 0.72
N HIS A 314 17.34 6.54 0.61
CA HIS A 314 18.18 6.30 1.79
C HIS A 314 18.28 7.56 2.69
N GLY A 315 18.31 7.34 4.00
CA GLY A 315 18.58 8.33 5.04
C GLY A 315 20.08 8.62 5.15
N GLU A 316 20.66 8.60 6.34
CA GLU A 316 22.06 8.99 6.56
C GLU A 316 23.10 8.02 6.00
N VAL A 317 22.68 6.91 5.37
CA VAL A 317 23.57 5.91 4.75
C VAL A 317 24.48 6.55 3.69
N PHE A 318 24.02 7.58 2.97
CA PHE A 318 24.85 8.25 1.96
C PHE A 318 26.06 9.01 2.55
N LEU A 319 26.06 9.31 3.85
CA LEU A 319 27.18 9.97 4.54
C LEU A 319 28.35 9.01 4.81
N LYS A 320 28.16 7.70 4.61
CA LYS A 320 29.20 6.70 4.84
C LYS A 320 30.12 6.58 3.63
N GLY A 321 31.42 6.55 3.89
CA GLY A 321 32.47 6.39 2.88
C GLY A 321 32.62 4.94 2.42
N ARG A 322 33.80 4.33 2.66
CA ARG A 322 34.17 3.01 2.12
C ARG A 322 33.22 1.86 2.56
N ASN A 323 32.65 1.93 3.77
CA ASN A 323 31.83 0.86 4.33
C ASN A 323 30.34 0.95 3.97
N ARG A 324 29.96 1.84 3.05
CA ARG A 324 28.55 2.10 2.71
C ARG A 324 27.77 0.86 2.28
N HIS A 325 28.40 -0.08 1.58
CA HIS A 325 27.76 -1.31 1.13
C HIS A 325 27.21 -2.14 2.30
N LEU A 326 27.94 -2.24 3.42
CA LEU A 326 27.51 -2.95 4.64
C LEU A 326 26.25 -2.31 5.26
N PHE A 327 26.16 -0.97 5.23
CA PHE A 327 24.96 -0.27 5.71
C PHE A 327 23.76 -0.55 4.80
N VAL A 328 23.97 -0.56 3.48
CA VAL A 328 22.90 -0.86 2.52
C VAL A 328 22.41 -2.30 2.66
N GLU A 329 23.32 -3.26 2.83
CA GLU A 329 22.99 -4.67 3.07
C GLU A 329 22.16 -4.83 4.35
N ARG A 330 22.61 -4.22 5.46
CA ARG A 330 21.85 -4.21 6.72
C ARG A 330 20.47 -3.60 6.57
N LEU A 331 20.36 -2.51 5.79
CA LEU A 331 19.08 -1.87 5.51
C LEU A 331 18.12 -2.79 4.74
N HIS A 332 18.65 -3.59 3.81
CA HIS A 332 17.86 -4.59 3.10
C HIS A 332 17.44 -5.74 4.01
N ASP A 333 18.30 -6.20 4.91
CA ASP A 333 17.92 -7.25 5.88
C ASP A 333 16.81 -6.79 6.82
N ASN A 334 16.89 -5.55 7.29
CA ASN A 334 15.83 -4.94 8.09
C ASN A 334 14.52 -4.82 7.28
N LEU A 335 14.61 -4.42 6.01
CA LEU A 335 13.45 -4.36 5.12
C LEU A 335 12.85 -5.75 4.88
N ARG A 336 13.65 -6.77 4.59
CA ARG A 336 13.20 -8.16 4.45
C ARG A 336 12.50 -8.65 5.71
N THR A 337 13.01 -8.27 6.88
CA THR A 337 12.42 -8.64 8.17
C THR A 337 11.06 -7.99 8.36
N ALA A 338 10.93 -6.70 8.03
CA ALA A 338 9.66 -5.98 8.07
C ALA A 338 8.62 -6.51 7.06
N LEU A 339 9.07 -7.14 5.98
CA LEU A 339 8.21 -7.73 4.94
C LEU A 339 7.80 -9.19 5.21
N ARG A 340 8.27 -9.82 6.29
CA ARG A 340 7.84 -11.18 6.64
C ARG A 340 6.31 -11.22 6.88
N GLY A 341 5.67 -12.30 6.44
CA GLY A 341 4.23 -12.51 6.63
C GLY A 341 3.33 -11.57 5.82
N ILE A 342 3.85 -10.87 4.80
CA ILE A 342 3.05 -9.92 3.99
C ILE A 342 2.14 -10.59 2.94
N GLY A 343 2.23 -11.91 2.78
CA GLY A 343 1.34 -12.68 1.88
C GLY A 343 1.64 -12.51 0.40
N GLY A 344 2.84 -12.91 -0.05
CA GLY A 344 3.26 -12.89 -1.45
C GLY A 344 4.77 -12.77 -1.61
N SER A 345 5.27 -12.92 -2.83
CA SER A 345 6.70 -12.74 -3.10
C SER A 345 7.08 -11.26 -3.16
N THR A 346 8.28 -10.91 -2.65
CA THR A 346 8.81 -9.54 -2.73
C THR A 346 10.23 -9.56 -3.27
N TRP A 347 10.59 -8.49 -3.99
CA TRP A 347 11.93 -8.27 -4.51
C TRP A 347 12.44 -6.88 -4.14
N ILE A 348 13.75 -6.80 -3.96
CA ILE A 348 14.46 -5.57 -3.61
C ILE A 348 15.52 -5.32 -4.69
N LYS A 349 15.40 -4.23 -5.43
CA LYS A 349 16.45 -3.73 -6.32
C LYS A 349 17.13 -2.53 -5.65
N THR A 350 18.43 -2.39 -5.84
CA THR A 350 19.15 -1.22 -5.35
C THR A 350 19.89 -0.55 -6.48
N ALA A 351 19.79 0.77 -6.49
CA ALA A 351 20.63 1.58 -7.34
C ALA A 351 21.04 2.85 -6.56
N GLN A 352 22.34 2.97 -6.31
CA GLN A 352 22.95 4.05 -5.54
C GLN A 352 22.24 4.35 -4.20
N ASN A 353 21.61 5.53 -4.07
CA ASN A 353 20.97 6.04 -2.85
C ASN A 353 19.47 5.68 -2.78
N VAL A 354 18.99 4.79 -3.65
CA VAL A 354 17.57 4.42 -3.71
C VAL A 354 17.46 2.91 -3.74
N THR A 355 16.58 2.41 -2.90
CA THR A 355 16.09 1.03 -2.95
C THR A 355 14.73 1.05 -3.62
N VAL A 356 14.49 0.13 -4.54
CA VAL A 356 13.18 -0.10 -5.16
C VAL A 356 12.64 -1.40 -4.60
N LEU A 357 11.46 -1.34 -4.02
CA LEU A 357 10.73 -2.47 -3.48
C LEU A 357 9.52 -2.75 -4.38
N GLY A 358 9.31 -3.99 -4.74
CA GLY A 358 8.10 -4.44 -5.39
C GLY A 358 7.85 -5.91 -5.08
N GLY A 359 6.79 -6.47 -5.66
CA GLY A 359 6.41 -7.85 -5.41
C GLY A 359 5.02 -8.14 -5.92
N GLU A 360 4.59 -9.38 -5.72
CA GLU A 360 3.21 -9.84 -5.90
C GLU A 360 2.39 -9.46 -4.66
N VAL A 361 2.48 -8.20 -4.24
CA VAL A 361 1.85 -7.69 -3.04
C VAL A 361 1.35 -6.28 -3.33
N PRO A 362 0.16 -5.89 -2.84
CA PRO A 362 -0.36 -4.54 -2.98
C PRO A 362 0.66 -3.50 -2.55
N ARG A 363 0.83 -2.47 -3.37
CA ARG A 363 1.82 -1.41 -3.14
C ARG A 363 1.59 -0.73 -1.80
N GLU A 364 0.34 -0.56 -1.40
CA GLU A 364 -0.07 0.08 -0.15
C GLU A 364 0.43 -0.71 1.07
N ALA A 365 0.39 -2.05 1.02
CA ALA A 365 0.96 -2.90 2.06
C ALA A 365 2.50 -2.80 2.10
N LEU A 366 3.15 -2.73 0.94
CA LEU A 366 4.61 -2.51 0.85
C LEU A 366 5.00 -1.15 1.47
N VAL A 367 4.24 -0.09 1.18
CA VAL A 367 4.42 1.24 1.76
C VAL A 367 4.29 1.20 3.28
N GLU A 368 3.24 0.55 3.80
CA GLU A 368 3.00 0.45 5.23
C GLU A 368 4.17 -0.22 5.98
N ARG A 369 4.64 -1.37 5.47
CA ARG A 369 5.79 -2.08 6.06
C ARG A 369 7.08 -1.26 5.92
N ALA A 370 7.34 -0.67 4.76
CA ALA A 370 8.57 0.09 4.52
C ALA A 370 8.67 1.37 5.36
N ARG A 371 7.54 2.00 5.71
CA ARG A 371 7.50 3.18 6.60
C ARG A 371 7.99 2.90 8.02
N ARG A 372 8.00 1.64 8.46
CA ARG A 372 8.48 1.22 9.78
C ARG A 372 9.99 0.96 9.82
N VAL A 373 10.68 1.00 8.66
CA VAL A 373 12.11 0.68 8.57
C VAL A 373 12.96 1.93 8.73
N MET A 374 13.78 1.97 9.78
CA MET A 374 14.76 3.03 9.99
C MET A 374 15.90 2.95 8.96
N GLY A 375 16.34 4.11 8.47
CA GLY A 375 17.34 4.23 7.42
C GLY A 375 16.81 4.71 6.06
N PHE A 376 15.49 4.92 5.92
CA PHE A 376 14.88 5.56 4.73
C PHE A 376 14.34 6.95 5.04
N ASN A 377 14.72 7.95 4.26
CA ASN A 377 14.26 9.34 4.40
C ASN A 377 12.84 9.55 3.85
N SER A 378 12.51 8.88 2.74
CA SER A 378 11.17 8.90 2.16
C SER A 378 10.79 7.54 1.60
N VAL A 379 9.49 7.29 1.65
CA VAL A 379 8.80 6.13 1.09
C VAL A 379 7.84 6.67 0.03
N GLU A 380 8.13 6.40 -1.24
CA GLU A 380 7.46 7.04 -2.37
C GLU A 380 6.75 5.96 -3.19
N PRO A 381 5.41 5.86 -3.13
CA PRO A 381 4.64 4.99 -4.03
C PRO A 381 4.95 5.36 -5.48
N ALA A 382 5.24 4.38 -6.32
CA ALA A 382 5.73 4.62 -7.66
C ALA A 382 5.20 3.61 -8.67
N VAL A 383 5.35 3.96 -9.95
CA VAL A 383 5.12 3.09 -11.09
C VAL A 383 6.42 2.97 -11.88
N ARG A 384 6.78 1.71 -12.17
CA ARG A 384 7.92 1.30 -12.97
C ARG A 384 7.48 1.17 -14.41
N VAL A 385 8.15 1.91 -15.29
CA VAL A 385 7.88 1.94 -16.72
C VAL A 385 9.18 1.69 -17.51
N PRO A 386 9.07 1.29 -18.79
CA PRO A 386 10.20 1.36 -19.71
C PRO A 386 10.85 2.75 -19.69
N SER A 387 12.15 2.81 -19.93
CA SER A 387 12.86 4.10 -19.99
C SER A 387 12.65 4.76 -21.35
N ASP A 388 11.45 5.24 -21.58
CA ASP A 388 11.02 6.00 -22.75
C ASP A 388 10.13 7.17 -22.29
N LEU A 389 10.19 8.29 -23.02
CA LEU A 389 9.46 9.48 -22.63
C LEU A 389 7.94 9.30 -22.70
N ASP A 390 7.44 8.52 -23.66
CA ASP A 390 6.00 8.32 -23.88
C ASP A 390 5.38 7.49 -22.76
N THR A 391 6.03 6.41 -22.35
CA THR A 391 5.62 5.59 -21.19
C THR A 391 5.73 6.35 -19.88
N ILE A 392 6.76 7.20 -19.69
CA ILE A 392 6.84 8.10 -18.53
C ILE A 392 5.65 9.04 -18.47
N VAL A 393 5.29 9.65 -19.61
CA VAL A 393 4.16 10.58 -19.69
C VAL A 393 2.84 9.85 -19.50
N ALA A 394 2.65 8.68 -20.11
CA ALA A 394 1.45 7.88 -19.93
C ALA A 394 1.22 7.54 -18.44
N ALA A 395 2.25 7.10 -17.73
CA ALA A 395 2.14 6.80 -16.30
C ALA A 395 1.88 8.05 -15.44
N ALA A 396 2.52 9.17 -15.79
CA ALA A 396 2.28 10.44 -15.09
C ALA A 396 0.86 10.99 -15.33
N VAL A 397 0.35 10.85 -16.55
CA VAL A 397 -1.03 11.24 -16.89
C VAL A 397 -2.00 10.38 -16.11
N ASP A 398 -1.85 9.05 -16.14
CA ASP A 398 -2.74 8.14 -15.43
C ASP A 398 -2.73 8.41 -13.92
N GLY A 399 -1.56 8.67 -13.34
CA GLY A 399 -1.40 8.98 -11.91
C GLY A 399 -1.98 10.33 -11.45
N LEU A 400 -2.10 11.30 -12.36
CA LEU A 400 -2.54 12.67 -12.06
C LEU A 400 -3.91 13.04 -12.68
N SER A 401 -4.60 12.10 -13.32
CA SER A 401 -5.93 12.33 -13.91
C SER A 401 -7.10 12.18 -12.92
N GLY A 402 -6.81 11.94 -11.63
CA GLY A 402 -7.83 11.81 -10.59
C GLY A 402 -8.47 13.14 -10.21
N PRO A 403 -9.74 13.16 -9.76
CA PRO A 403 -10.46 14.38 -9.36
C PRO A 403 -9.77 15.14 -8.22
N GLU A 404 -8.95 14.47 -7.40
CA GLU A 404 -8.15 15.08 -6.34
C GLU A 404 -7.04 16.01 -6.84
N TYR A 405 -6.70 15.95 -8.14
CA TYR A 405 -5.69 16.80 -8.78
C TYR A 405 -6.29 17.90 -9.66
N ASP A 406 -7.62 18.03 -9.71
CA ASP A 406 -8.26 19.11 -10.45
C ASP A 406 -7.86 20.47 -9.86
N GLY A 407 -7.42 21.38 -10.74
CA GLY A 407 -6.89 22.68 -10.35
C GLY A 407 -5.54 22.66 -9.61
N ALA A 408 -4.95 21.48 -9.36
CA ALA A 408 -3.72 21.36 -8.59
C ALA A 408 -2.51 21.96 -9.33
N THR A 409 -1.55 22.45 -8.55
CA THR A 409 -0.25 22.86 -9.06
C THR A 409 0.76 21.72 -9.00
N PHE A 410 1.60 21.57 -10.02
CA PHE A 410 2.61 20.52 -10.06
C PHE A 410 3.97 21.02 -10.51
N VAL A 411 4.98 20.19 -10.24
CA VAL A 411 6.31 20.30 -10.84
C VAL A 411 6.86 18.94 -11.21
N VAL A 412 7.60 18.87 -12.32
CA VAL A 412 8.40 17.70 -12.68
C VAL A 412 9.82 17.86 -12.17
N ARG A 413 10.36 16.79 -11.57
CA ARG A 413 11.76 16.68 -11.16
C ARG A 413 12.33 15.36 -11.66
N ALA A 414 13.28 15.44 -12.59
CA ALA A 414 13.87 14.26 -13.22
C ALA A 414 15.31 14.04 -12.72
N ARG A 415 15.58 12.87 -12.15
CA ARG A 415 16.92 12.43 -11.79
C ARG A 415 17.38 11.34 -12.74
N ARG A 416 18.48 11.60 -13.44
CA ARG A 416 19.00 10.71 -14.49
C ARG A 416 20.29 10.03 -14.05
N ARG A 417 20.21 8.72 -13.81
CA ARG A 417 21.37 7.86 -13.54
C ARG A 417 21.96 7.35 -14.84
N ASN A 418 21.11 6.87 -15.73
CA ASN A 418 21.53 6.46 -17.06
C ASN A 418 21.93 7.68 -17.89
N LYS A 419 23.24 7.96 -17.96
CA LYS A 419 23.77 9.08 -18.74
C LYS A 419 23.67 8.88 -20.25
N GLN A 420 23.30 7.68 -20.72
CA GLN A 420 23.06 7.38 -22.13
C GLN A 420 21.62 7.67 -22.57
N PHE A 421 20.69 7.95 -21.63
CA PHE A 421 19.33 8.32 -21.99
C PHE A 421 19.32 9.58 -22.89
N PRO A 422 18.54 9.62 -23.99
CA PRO A 422 18.69 10.63 -25.05
C PRO A 422 18.52 12.09 -24.61
N LEU A 423 17.74 12.32 -23.55
CA LEU A 423 17.42 13.65 -23.05
C LEU A 423 18.14 13.96 -21.73
N THR A 424 18.45 15.23 -21.51
CA THR A 424 18.90 15.73 -20.21
C THR A 424 17.74 15.76 -19.23
N SER A 425 18.02 15.74 -17.92
CA SER A 425 17.00 15.88 -16.88
C SER A 425 16.10 17.09 -17.11
N SER A 426 16.68 18.26 -17.42
CA SER A 426 15.92 19.48 -17.69
C SER A 426 15.01 19.37 -18.93
N ARG A 427 15.44 18.66 -19.98
CA ARG A 427 14.62 18.41 -21.16
C ARG A 427 13.49 17.43 -20.88
N VAL A 428 13.75 16.40 -20.07
CA VAL A 428 12.69 15.48 -19.60
C VAL A 428 11.66 16.25 -18.78
N GLU A 429 12.09 17.07 -17.82
CA GLU A 429 11.19 17.89 -17.00
C GLU A 429 10.30 18.78 -17.87
N ALA A 430 10.89 19.49 -18.84
CA ALA A 430 10.16 20.37 -19.73
C ALA A 430 9.17 19.61 -20.63
N GLN A 431 9.59 18.50 -21.24
CA GLN A 431 8.73 17.75 -22.16
C GLN A 431 7.61 16.99 -21.44
N VAL A 432 7.91 16.37 -20.29
CA VAL A 432 6.88 15.71 -19.46
C VAL A 432 5.90 16.76 -18.96
N GLY A 433 6.38 17.90 -18.44
CA GLY A 433 5.52 18.98 -17.96
C GLY A 433 4.61 19.55 -19.05
N ALA A 434 5.14 19.82 -20.25
CA ALA A 434 4.35 20.31 -21.38
C ALA A 434 3.25 19.31 -21.80
N ARG A 435 3.56 18.01 -21.82
CA ARG A 435 2.58 16.98 -22.20
C ARG A 435 1.52 16.74 -21.13
N LEU A 436 1.86 16.90 -19.85
CA LEU A 436 0.88 16.85 -18.76
C LEU A 436 -0.10 18.02 -18.82
N LEU A 437 0.39 19.24 -19.05
CA LEU A 437 -0.45 20.42 -19.23
C LEU A 437 -1.39 20.30 -20.42
N ALA A 438 -0.96 19.62 -21.48
CA ALA A 438 -1.80 19.36 -22.65
C ALA A 438 -2.85 18.26 -22.41
N ALA A 439 -2.51 17.25 -21.61
CA ALA A 439 -3.34 16.08 -21.40
C ALA A 439 -4.35 16.22 -20.25
N ILE A 440 -4.04 17.01 -19.22
CA ILE A 440 -4.86 17.15 -18.01
C ILE A 440 -5.37 18.59 -17.90
N PRO A 441 -6.64 18.85 -18.27
CA PRO A 441 -7.28 20.14 -18.06
C PRO A 441 -7.26 20.53 -16.57
N GLY A 442 -7.06 21.81 -16.27
CA GLY A 442 -7.07 22.33 -14.89
C GLY A 442 -5.73 22.26 -14.16
N LEU A 443 -4.84 21.34 -14.54
CA LEU A 443 -3.50 21.21 -13.93
C LEU A 443 -2.61 22.43 -14.25
N ARG A 444 -1.89 22.97 -13.25
CA ARG A 444 -1.10 24.20 -13.37
C ARG A 444 0.36 23.98 -12.99
N LEU A 445 1.29 24.67 -13.65
CA LEU A 445 2.72 24.57 -13.30
C LEU A 445 3.08 25.56 -12.19
N ASP A 446 3.69 25.08 -11.09
CA ASP A 446 4.37 25.93 -10.09
C ASP A 446 5.76 25.36 -9.79
N LEU A 447 6.81 26.12 -10.10
CA LEU A 447 8.20 25.70 -9.90
C LEU A 447 8.69 25.88 -8.45
N THR A 448 7.93 26.61 -7.64
CA THR A 448 8.30 27.15 -6.32
C THR A 448 7.60 26.39 -5.20
N ARG A 449 6.26 26.35 -5.23
CA ARG A 449 5.43 25.74 -4.18
C ARG A 449 4.30 24.87 -4.77
N PRO A 450 4.66 23.82 -5.53
CA PRO A 450 3.67 22.94 -6.11
C PRO A 450 2.95 22.11 -5.05
N ASP A 451 1.67 21.83 -5.29
CA ASP A 451 0.88 20.86 -4.52
C ASP A 451 1.42 19.43 -4.75
N VAL A 452 1.82 19.14 -6.00
CA VAL A 452 2.30 17.83 -6.42
C VAL A 452 3.72 17.90 -7.00
N ARG A 453 4.60 17.01 -6.53
CA ARG A 453 5.94 16.84 -7.13
C ARG A 453 6.02 15.51 -7.85
N LEU A 454 5.99 15.54 -9.17
CA LEU A 454 6.24 14.39 -10.02
C LEU A 454 7.75 14.11 -10.10
N SER A 455 8.18 13.07 -9.40
CA SER A 455 9.53 12.53 -9.39
C SER A 455 9.70 11.50 -10.51
N VAL A 456 10.70 11.70 -11.36
CA VAL A 456 11.06 10.79 -12.46
C VAL A 456 12.51 10.32 -12.26
N GLU A 457 12.70 9.08 -11.83
CA GLU A 457 14.02 8.47 -11.63
C GLU A 457 14.35 7.55 -12.81
N ILE A 458 15.19 8.03 -13.73
CA ILE A 458 15.60 7.30 -14.93
C ILE A 458 16.83 6.46 -14.60
N ASP A 459 16.66 5.14 -14.58
CA ASP A 459 17.73 4.16 -14.42
C ASP A 459 18.12 3.50 -15.77
N HIS A 460 19.07 2.56 -15.75
CA HIS A 460 19.61 1.95 -16.97
C HIS A 460 18.60 1.07 -17.72
N LYS A 461 17.72 0.37 -17.00
CA LYS A 461 16.73 -0.55 -17.59
C LYS A 461 15.32 0.02 -17.54
N GLU A 462 14.96 0.64 -16.42
CA GLU A 462 13.59 1.03 -16.09
C GLU A 462 13.59 2.46 -15.54
N THR A 463 12.48 3.15 -15.71
CA THR A 463 12.24 4.46 -15.10
C THR A 463 11.14 4.33 -14.06
N TYR A 464 11.28 5.06 -12.96
CA TYR A 464 10.30 5.06 -11.89
C TYR A 464 9.66 6.44 -11.78
N VAL A 465 8.33 6.47 -11.84
CA VAL A 465 7.51 7.68 -11.78
C VAL A 465 6.72 7.66 -10.48
N SER A 466 6.79 8.74 -9.71
CA SER A 466 6.10 8.88 -8.42
C SER A 466 5.61 10.31 -8.26
N TRP A 467 4.42 10.49 -7.70
CA TRP A 467 3.82 11.80 -7.44
C TRP A 467 3.46 12.01 -5.96
N GLU A 468 3.71 11.01 -5.12
CA GLU A 468 3.46 11.05 -3.69
C GLU A 468 4.76 10.79 -2.92
N ARG A 469 4.99 11.56 -1.85
CA ARG A 469 6.20 11.45 -1.03
C ARG A 469 5.88 11.39 0.44
N LEU A 470 5.87 10.18 0.98
CA LEU A 470 5.65 9.95 2.40
C LEU A 470 6.97 10.04 3.18
N PRO A 471 6.96 10.64 4.38
CA PRO A 471 8.15 10.68 5.23
C PRO A 471 8.49 9.28 5.73
N GLY A 472 9.78 8.93 5.64
CA GLY A 472 10.35 7.78 6.33
C GLY A 472 10.98 8.17 7.67
N LEU A 473 11.50 7.19 8.41
CA LEU A 473 12.09 7.42 9.74
C LEU A 473 13.51 8.01 9.70
N SER A 474 14.13 8.05 8.52
CA SER A 474 15.52 8.49 8.29
C SER A 474 16.51 7.77 9.23
N GLY A 475 17.68 8.36 9.49
CA GLY A 475 18.69 7.79 10.38
C GLY A 475 19.52 6.68 9.73
N LEU A 476 20.02 5.77 10.57
CA LEU A 476 20.87 4.64 10.17
C LEU A 476 20.11 3.31 10.29
N PRO A 477 20.49 2.29 9.49
CA PRO A 477 19.93 0.94 9.60
C PRO A 477 20.16 0.37 11.00
N VAL A 478 19.12 -0.12 11.66
CA VAL A 478 19.24 -0.80 12.95
C VAL A 478 20.22 -1.97 12.87
N GLY A 479 21.10 -2.09 13.88
CA GLY A 479 22.19 -3.06 13.95
C GLY A 479 23.49 -2.63 13.25
N SER A 480 23.53 -1.46 12.61
CA SER A 480 24.77 -0.95 11.98
C SER A 480 25.74 -0.27 12.94
N SER A 481 25.31 0.04 14.17
CA SER A 481 26.09 0.73 15.20
C SER A 481 26.30 -0.12 16.46
N GLY A 482 26.12 -1.44 16.37
CA GLY A 482 26.25 -2.36 17.50
C GLY A 482 24.92 -2.67 18.21
N ARG A 483 25.02 -3.28 19.39
CA ARG A 483 23.89 -3.71 20.21
C ARG A 483 23.86 -3.00 21.55
N ALA A 484 22.68 -2.67 22.06
CA ALA A 484 22.51 -2.04 23.36
C ALA A 484 21.37 -2.66 24.16
N LEU A 485 21.48 -2.64 25.48
CA LEU A 485 20.42 -3.05 26.39
C LEU A 485 19.69 -1.79 26.93
N VAL A 486 18.40 -1.69 26.66
CA VAL A 486 17.56 -0.57 27.09
C VAL A 486 16.98 -0.86 28.46
N LEU A 487 17.18 0.03 29.43
CA LEU A 487 16.48 -0.01 30.71
C LEU A 487 15.05 0.53 30.50
N LEU A 488 14.12 -0.39 30.24
CA LEU A 488 12.74 -0.09 29.91
C LEU A 488 11.88 0.03 31.17
N SER A 489 11.33 1.21 31.38
CA SER A 489 10.36 1.53 32.42
C SER A 489 8.95 1.67 31.83
N GLY A 490 7.92 1.68 32.68
CA GLY A 490 6.54 1.92 32.24
C GLY A 490 6.25 3.37 31.81
N GLY A 491 7.22 4.30 31.91
CA GLY A 491 7.02 5.71 31.59
C GLY A 491 7.07 6.01 30.08
N TYR A 492 7.00 7.31 29.74
CA TYR A 492 7.15 7.80 28.36
C TYR A 492 8.60 7.83 27.89
N ASP A 493 9.54 8.01 28.82
CA ASP A 493 10.91 8.41 28.48
C ASP A 493 11.74 7.26 27.92
N SER A 494 11.73 6.08 28.56
CA SER A 494 12.57 4.96 28.13
C SER A 494 12.20 4.37 26.75
N PRO A 495 10.92 4.27 26.34
CA PRO A 495 10.58 3.88 24.96
C PRO A 495 11.08 4.89 23.92
N VAL A 496 10.96 6.19 24.19
CA VAL A 496 11.42 7.24 23.27
C VAL A 496 12.96 7.23 23.17
N ALA A 497 13.65 7.00 24.29
CA ALA A 497 15.10 6.83 24.29
C ALA A 497 15.52 5.62 23.43
N ALA A 498 14.82 4.48 23.56
CA ALA A 498 15.06 3.30 22.75
C ALA A 498 14.88 3.57 21.26
N HIS A 499 13.73 4.14 20.87
CA HIS A 499 13.44 4.49 19.47
C HIS A 499 14.52 5.39 18.86
N ARG A 500 15.04 6.37 19.61
CA ARG A 500 16.12 7.23 19.12
C ARG A 500 17.47 6.54 19.03
N ALA A 501 17.78 5.65 19.98
CA ALA A 501 18.97 4.81 19.90
C ALA A 501 18.94 3.93 18.63
N MET A 502 17.79 3.30 18.35
CA MET A 502 17.55 2.54 17.12
C MET A 502 17.76 3.39 15.86
N ARG A 503 17.29 4.64 15.87
CA ARG A 503 17.45 5.58 14.74
C ARG A 503 18.92 5.94 14.45
N ARG A 504 19.81 5.76 15.44
CA ARG A 504 21.27 5.86 15.28
C ARG A 504 21.93 4.53 14.93
N GLY A 505 21.15 3.50 14.61
CA GLY A 505 21.61 2.21 14.13
C GLY A 505 21.90 1.17 15.22
N LEU A 506 21.50 1.41 16.48
CA LEU A 506 21.64 0.41 17.55
C LEU A 506 20.53 -0.63 17.47
N ALA A 507 20.87 -1.92 17.51
CA ALA A 507 19.89 -2.96 17.78
C ALA A 507 19.67 -3.06 19.30
N CYS A 508 18.41 -3.08 19.74
CA CYS A 508 18.08 -2.98 21.16
C CYS A 508 17.39 -4.23 21.68
N ASP A 509 17.96 -4.82 22.72
CA ASP A 509 17.26 -5.68 23.66
C ASP A 509 16.77 -4.83 24.85
N PHE A 510 15.83 -5.33 25.63
CA PHE A 510 15.20 -4.59 26.72
C PHE A 510 15.40 -5.29 28.05
N VAL A 511 15.59 -4.53 29.13
CA VAL A 511 15.52 -5.03 30.51
C VAL A 511 14.52 -4.21 31.31
N HIS A 512 13.59 -4.90 31.96
CA HIS A 512 12.63 -4.31 32.88
C HIS A 512 12.82 -4.87 34.28
N PHE A 513 13.02 -3.98 35.26
CA PHE A 513 13.12 -4.35 36.67
C PHE A 513 11.77 -4.16 37.35
N ASN A 514 11.16 -5.24 37.82
CA ASN A 514 9.89 -5.19 38.53
C ASN A 514 10.07 -5.31 40.06
N GLY A 515 9.01 -5.01 40.81
CA GLY A 515 9.02 -5.03 42.26
C GLY A 515 8.71 -6.39 42.89
N ALA A 516 8.68 -7.48 42.11
CA ALA A 516 8.32 -8.81 42.61
C ALA A 516 9.26 -9.25 43.76
N PRO A 517 8.72 -9.93 44.80
CA PRO A 517 7.34 -10.40 44.95
C PRO A 517 6.38 -9.37 45.59
N TYR A 518 6.77 -8.11 45.71
CA TYR A 518 6.01 -7.09 46.45
C TYR A 518 5.03 -6.28 45.60
N THR A 519 5.14 -6.33 44.27
CA THR A 519 4.23 -5.65 43.34
C THR A 519 3.49 -6.67 42.47
N ASN A 520 2.35 -6.25 41.93
CA ASN A 520 1.60 -7.04 40.96
C ASN A 520 2.32 -7.14 39.58
N PRO A 521 1.86 -8.03 38.66
CA PRO A 521 2.48 -8.20 37.34
C PRO A 521 2.19 -7.10 36.30
N ALA A 522 1.38 -6.07 36.60
CA ALA A 522 0.93 -5.08 35.62
C ALA A 522 2.09 -4.33 34.95
N SER A 523 3.15 -4.01 35.71
CA SER A 523 4.36 -3.36 35.15
C SER A 523 5.09 -4.23 34.12
N VAL A 524 5.04 -5.56 34.28
CA VAL A 524 5.61 -6.52 33.31
C VAL A 524 4.81 -6.52 32.02
N TYR A 525 3.46 -6.56 32.09
CA TYR A 525 2.61 -6.48 30.90
C TYR A 525 2.80 -5.15 30.16
N LYS A 526 2.93 -4.06 30.90
CA LYS A 526 3.22 -2.73 30.33
C LYS A 526 4.56 -2.70 29.61
N ALA A 527 5.62 -3.23 30.24
CA ALA A 527 6.94 -3.35 29.61
C ALA A 527 6.91 -4.25 28.35
N TYR A 528 6.18 -5.37 28.39
CA TYR A 528 5.98 -6.24 27.24
C TYR A 528 5.30 -5.52 26.07
N ALA A 529 4.21 -4.80 26.34
CA ALA A 529 3.49 -4.03 25.33
C ALA A 529 4.38 -2.93 24.71
N LEU A 530 5.15 -2.20 25.54
CA LEU A 530 6.12 -1.21 25.06
C LEU A 530 7.21 -1.83 24.18
N ALA A 531 7.80 -2.95 24.62
CA ALA A 531 8.81 -3.66 23.84
C ALA A 531 8.26 -4.21 22.52
N ARG A 532 6.99 -4.66 22.51
CA ARG A 532 6.28 -5.08 21.29
C ARG A 532 6.11 -3.93 20.31
N GLU A 533 5.67 -2.76 20.76
CA GLU A 533 5.57 -1.58 19.89
C GLU A 533 6.93 -1.15 19.33
N LEU A 534 7.97 -1.17 20.15
CA LEU A 534 9.34 -0.82 19.74
C LEU A 534 9.92 -1.83 18.73
N ASN A 535 9.61 -3.12 18.87
CA ASN A 535 10.01 -4.17 17.94
C ASN A 535 9.39 -4.02 16.54
N ARG A 536 8.45 -3.08 16.32
CA ARG A 536 7.97 -2.74 14.97
C ARG A 536 9.02 -2.02 14.12
N TYR A 537 10.04 -1.43 14.75
CA TYR A 537 11.04 -0.58 14.08
C TYR A 537 12.42 -1.25 13.92
N GLN A 538 12.57 -2.48 14.39
CA GLN A 538 13.81 -3.24 14.36
C GLN A 538 13.54 -4.73 14.14
N PRO A 539 14.54 -5.55 13.76
CA PRO A 539 14.47 -6.98 13.96
C PRO A 539 14.11 -7.32 15.43
N PRO A 540 13.30 -8.36 15.71
CA PRO A 540 12.77 -8.59 17.05
C PRO A 540 13.86 -8.73 18.12
N GLY A 541 13.86 -7.81 19.09
CA GLY A 541 14.68 -7.88 20.31
C GLY A 541 13.95 -8.61 21.45
N GLU A 542 14.70 -9.08 22.44
CA GLU A 542 14.17 -9.78 23.61
C GLU A 542 13.92 -8.83 24.79
N LEU A 543 12.94 -9.17 25.65
CA LEU A 543 12.66 -8.46 26.90
C LEU A 543 13.07 -9.34 28.09
N HIS A 544 14.05 -8.87 28.86
CA HIS A 544 14.49 -9.50 30.10
C HIS A 544 13.76 -8.86 31.29
N VAL A 545 13.08 -9.67 32.10
CA VAL A 545 12.36 -9.21 33.30
C VAL A 545 13.10 -9.70 34.55
N ILE A 546 13.56 -8.77 35.37
CA ILE A 546 14.35 -9.06 36.58
C ILE A 546 13.58 -8.62 37.83
N ALA A 547 13.51 -9.51 38.83
CA ALA A 547 12.82 -9.25 40.09
C ALA A 547 13.71 -8.53 41.10
N LEU A 548 13.52 -7.21 41.26
CA LEU A 548 14.38 -6.37 42.10
C LEU A 548 13.89 -6.25 43.56
N GLY A 549 12.67 -6.72 43.87
CA GLY A 549 12.03 -6.47 45.15
C GLY A 549 12.86 -6.87 46.37
N LYS A 550 13.42 -8.10 46.36
CA LYS A 550 14.25 -8.60 47.48
C LYS A 550 15.53 -7.79 47.66
N ALA A 551 16.25 -7.49 46.58
CA ALA A 551 17.48 -6.70 46.62
C ALA A 551 17.22 -5.26 47.09
N ARG A 552 16.08 -4.68 46.70
CA ARG A 552 15.63 -3.37 47.18
C ARG A 552 15.41 -3.36 48.70
N LYS A 553 14.79 -4.42 49.25
CA LYS A 553 14.63 -4.58 50.70
C LYS A 553 15.98 -4.71 51.41
N GLN A 554 16.94 -5.44 50.82
CA GLN A 554 18.31 -5.53 51.36
C GLN A 554 18.99 -4.15 51.42
N LEU A 555 18.87 -3.33 50.37
CA LEU A 555 19.37 -1.94 50.37
C LEU A 555 18.75 -1.10 51.50
N ALA A 556 17.45 -1.25 51.74
CA ALA A 556 16.77 -0.53 52.82
C ALA A 556 17.28 -0.98 54.20
N VAL A 557 17.43 -2.30 54.42
CA VAL A 557 17.95 -2.88 55.67
C VAL A 557 19.41 -2.50 55.91
N ALA A 558 20.22 -2.38 54.85
CA ALA A 558 21.62 -1.93 54.92
C ALA A 558 21.77 -0.44 55.28
N GLY A 559 20.65 0.29 55.40
CA GLY A 559 20.61 1.69 55.84
C GLY A 559 20.74 2.71 54.70
N ALA A 560 20.27 2.39 53.49
CA ALA A 560 20.38 3.32 52.35
C ALA A 560 19.65 4.65 52.58
N GLY A 561 18.52 4.66 53.30
CA GLY A 561 17.82 5.88 53.68
C GLY A 561 17.56 6.82 52.49
N ARG A 562 18.10 8.05 52.53
CA ARG A 562 17.94 9.04 51.44
C ARG A 562 18.67 8.66 50.14
N LEU A 563 19.62 7.73 50.21
CA LEU A 563 20.36 7.19 49.05
C LEU A 563 19.63 6.04 48.35
N GLN A 564 18.50 5.55 48.89
CA GLN A 564 17.79 4.36 48.41
C GLN A 564 17.58 4.37 46.88
N VAL A 565 17.12 5.49 46.32
CA VAL A 565 16.84 5.60 44.87
C VAL A 565 18.12 5.50 44.04
N VAL A 566 19.17 6.23 44.42
CA VAL A 566 20.45 6.24 43.68
C VAL A 566 21.18 4.90 43.84
N ALA A 567 21.14 4.29 45.01
CA ALA A 567 21.71 2.96 45.25
C ALA A 567 20.97 1.88 44.45
N GLN A 568 19.64 1.97 44.36
CA GLN A 568 18.83 1.09 43.50
C GLN A 568 19.19 1.26 42.02
N GLN A 569 19.31 2.49 41.52
CA GLN A 569 19.71 2.76 40.13
C GLN A 569 21.11 2.23 39.82
N ARG A 570 22.06 2.39 40.76
CA ARG A 570 23.42 1.80 40.64
C ARG A 570 23.37 0.28 40.54
N LEU A 571 22.56 -0.38 41.37
CA LEU A 571 22.38 -1.83 41.30
C LEU A 571 21.76 -2.26 39.96
N MET A 572 20.69 -1.58 39.52
CA MET A 572 20.07 -1.85 38.22
C MET A 572 21.06 -1.70 37.06
N VAL A 573 21.89 -0.66 37.06
CA VAL A 573 22.88 -0.40 36.01
C VAL A 573 24.03 -1.39 36.04
N ARG A 574 24.49 -1.85 37.21
CA ARG A 574 25.45 -2.95 37.35
C ARG A 574 24.89 -4.25 36.78
N THR A 575 23.70 -4.64 37.22
CA THR A 575 23.03 -5.85 36.75
C THR A 575 22.76 -5.77 35.24
N ALA A 576 22.31 -4.62 34.73
CA ALA A 576 22.09 -4.41 33.31
C ALA A 576 23.39 -4.47 32.51
N SER A 577 24.49 -3.93 33.01
CA SER A 577 25.80 -4.00 32.34
C SER A 577 26.29 -5.46 32.26
N ALA A 578 26.17 -6.21 33.36
CA ALA A 578 26.50 -7.64 33.39
C ALA A 578 25.61 -8.46 32.42
N LEU A 579 24.30 -8.22 32.42
CA LEU A 579 23.37 -8.87 31.48
C LEU A 579 23.70 -8.50 30.03
N SER A 580 23.92 -7.22 29.74
CA SER A 580 24.24 -6.72 28.40
C SER A 580 25.51 -7.38 27.87
N ALA A 581 26.56 -7.49 28.68
CA ALA A 581 27.77 -8.21 28.32
C ALA A 581 27.51 -9.70 28.00
N ARG A 582 26.66 -10.40 28.78
CA ARG A 582 26.29 -11.81 28.53
C ARG A 582 25.57 -12.01 27.19
N ILE A 583 24.77 -11.04 26.75
CA ILE A 583 24.03 -11.11 25.47
C ILE A 583 24.76 -10.45 24.30
N GLY A 584 25.99 -9.97 24.50
CA GLY A 584 26.82 -9.34 23.47
C GLY A 584 26.44 -7.89 23.14
N GLY A 585 25.88 -7.16 24.10
CA GLY A 585 25.64 -5.71 24.02
C GLY A 585 26.86 -4.89 24.43
N GLU A 586 26.99 -3.71 23.85
CA GLU A 586 28.15 -2.81 23.98
C GLU A 586 27.83 -1.52 24.73
N ALA A 587 26.54 -1.27 25.03
CA ALA A 587 26.08 -0.07 25.71
C ALA A 587 24.75 -0.30 26.43
N LEU A 588 24.46 0.56 27.41
CA LEU A 588 23.15 0.70 28.02
C LEU A 588 22.44 1.94 27.46
N VAL A 589 21.11 1.89 27.37
CA VAL A 589 20.28 3.06 27.00
C VAL A 589 19.30 3.35 28.12
N THR A 590 19.24 4.60 28.59
CA THR A 590 18.28 5.05 29.60
C THR A 590 17.43 6.22 29.10
N GLY A 591 16.24 6.33 29.67
CA GLY A 591 15.33 7.46 29.45
C GLY A 591 15.61 8.67 30.34
N ASP A 592 16.84 8.85 30.83
CA ASP A 592 17.15 9.95 31.74
C ASP A 592 17.18 11.30 31.02
N SER A 593 16.55 12.33 31.63
CA SER A 593 16.61 13.72 31.20
C SER A 593 17.16 14.60 32.33
N LEU A 594 18.04 15.55 32.01
CA LEU A 594 18.73 16.35 33.01
C LEU A 594 17.75 17.26 33.77
N GLY A 595 17.71 17.13 35.10
CA GLY A 595 16.93 18.03 35.96
C GLY A 595 15.43 17.72 36.03
N GLN A 596 14.94 16.64 35.42
CA GLN A 596 13.52 16.29 35.44
C GLN A 596 13.05 15.76 36.80
N VAL A 597 13.88 14.96 37.49
CA VAL A 597 13.59 14.42 38.83
C VAL A 597 14.82 14.46 39.73
N ALA A 598 14.63 14.33 41.05
CA ALA A 598 15.72 14.40 42.03
C ALA A 598 16.84 13.37 41.78
N SER A 599 16.53 12.19 41.23
CA SER A 599 17.52 11.17 40.86
C SER A 599 18.29 11.48 39.56
N GLN A 600 17.88 12.49 38.79
CA GLN A 600 18.46 12.86 37.50
C GLN A 600 19.16 14.23 37.55
N THR A 601 19.75 14.58 38.70
CA THR A 601 20.73 15.67 38.76
C THR A 601 22.07 15.21 38.22
N LEU A 602 22.92 16.14 37.78
CA LEU A 602 24.26 15.82 37.28
C LEU A 602 25.07 14.99 38.30
N ALA A 603 25.00 15.34 39.59
CA ALA A 603 25.71 14.61 40.64
C ALA A 603 25.23 13.16 40.78
N ASN A 604 23.91 12.92 40.70
CA ASN A 604 23.35 11.58 40.78
C ASN A 604 23.62 10.78 39.49
N MET A 605 23.62 11.40 38.31
CA MET A 605 24.02 10.74 37.07
C MET A 605 25.47 10.27 37.12
N VAL A 606 26.40 11.12 37.58
CA VAL A 606 27.81 10.73 37.80
C VAL A 606 27.91 9.55 38.77
N ALA A 607 27.12 9.57 39.85
CA ALA A 607 27.06 8.47 40.79
C ALA A 607 26.51 7.18 40.16
N VAL A 608 25.54 7.25 39.25
CA VAL A 608 25.03 6.05 38.55
C VAL A 608 26.02 5.56 37.49
N ASP A 609 26.67 6.46 36.76
CA ASP A 609 27.65 6.12 35.71
C ASP A 609 28.86 5.38 36.25
N GLU A 610 29.34 5.73 37.44
CA GLU A 610 30.46 5.02 38.08
C GLU A 610 30.14 3.53 38.37
N ALA A 611 28.86 3.17 38.45
CA ALA A 611 28.45 1.79 38.66
C ALA A 611 28.36 0.98 37.34
N ALA A 612 28.33 1.64 36.18
CA ALA A 612 28.27 0.98 34.89
C ALA A 612 29.65 0.48 34.44
N THR A 613 29.70 -0.73 33.89
CA THR A 613 30.91 -1.22 33.18
C THR A 613 30.82 -1.02 31.67
N LEU A 614 29.63 -0.67 31.17
CA LEU A 614 29.38 -0.29 29.78
C LEU A 614 28.98 1.19 29.68
N PRO A 615 29.20 1.86 28.52
CA PRO A 615 28.71 3.21 28.28
C PRO A 615 27.20 3.35 28.47
N VAL A 616 26.76 4.37 29.22
CA VAL A 616 25.34 4.69 29.42
C VAL A 616 24.91 5.82 28.49
N LEU A 617 24.14 5.48 27.47
CA LEU A 617 23.62 6.41 26.47
C LEU A 617 22.32 7.04 26.95
N ARG A 618 22.22 8.38 26.88
CA ARG A 618 21.06 9.17 27.31
C ARG A 618 20.51 10.03 26.16
N PRO A 619 19.74 9.45 25.22
CA PRO A 619 19.22 10.18 24.06
C PRO A 619 18.28 11.36 24.39
N LEU A 620 17.84 11.48 25.65
CA LEU A 620 16.89 12.49 26.13
C LEU A 620 17.53 13.54 27.04
N LEU A 621 18.85 13.54 27.23
CA LEU A 621 19.53 14.34 28.26
C LEU A 621 19.13 15.83 28.27
N GLY A 622 18.94 16.43 27.09
CA GLY A 622 18.56 17.84 26.94
C GLY A 622 17.16 18.06 26.38
N ARG A 623 16.24 17.10 26.52
CA ARG A 623 14.86 17.20 25.99
C ARG A 623 13.88 17.61 27.08
N GLU A 624 12.91 18.42 26.70
CA GLU A 624 11.79 18.77 27.56
C GLU A 624 10.76 17.63 27.63
N LYS A 625 10.00 17.60 28.73
CA LYS A 625 9.01 16.53 28.96
C LYS A 625 7.93 16.49 27.88
N GLN A 626 7.48 17.66 27.42
CA GLN A 626 6.43 17.73 26.41
C GLN A 626 6.92 17.18 25.06
N GLU A 627 8.16 17.48 24.66
CA GLU A 627 8.77 16.90 23.44
C GLU A 627 8.83 15.37 23.51
N ILE A 628 9.13 14.81 24.68
CA ILE A 628 9.18 13.36 24.89
C ILE A 628 7.77 12.76 24.75
N ILE A 629 6.75 13.39 25.32
CA ILE A 629 5.35 12.92 25.23
C ILE A 629 4.86 12.97 23.78
N ASP A 630 5.18 14.03 23.05
CA ASP A 630 4.77 14.18 21.65
C ASP A 630 5.45 13.14 20.75
N GLU A 631 6.73 12.83 20.99
CA GLU A 631 7.40 11.72 20.30
C GLU A 631 6.79 10.37 20.69
N ALA A 632 6.50 10.13 21.96
CA ALA A 632 5.85 8.90 22.43
C ALA A 632 4.49 8.66 21.74
N ARG A 633 3.72 9.73 21.48
CA ARG A 633 2.47 9.65 20.69
C ARG A 633 2.77 9.27 19.24
N SER A 634 3.76 9.91 18.62
CA SER A 634 4.11 9.65 17.22
C SER A 634 4.58 8.22 16.94
N ILE A 635 5.19 7.57 17.94
CA ILE A 635 5.71 6.19 17.81
C ILE A 635 4.74 5.12 18.35
N GLY A 636 3.58 5.53 18.89
CA GLY A 636 2.54 4.63 19.39
C GLY A 636 2.76 4.07 20.81
N THR A 637 3.69 4.63 21.60
CA THR A 637 3.98 4.14 22.95
C THR A 637 3.20 4.89 24.04
N ALA A 638 2.66 6.08 23.75
CA ALA A 638 2.01 6.93 24.74
C ALA A 638 0.81 6.27 25.45
N ASP A 639 -0.03 5.55 24.71
CA ASP A 639 -1.24 4.91 25.23
C ASP A 639 -0.91 3.74 26.16
N VAL A 640 0.23 3.08 25.95
CA VAL A 640 0.73 2.06 26.86
C VAL A 640 1.37 2.73 28.08
N SER A 641 2.17 3.79 27.88
CA SER A 641 2.88 4.49 28.96
C SER A 641 1.94 5.13 29.99
N VAL A 642 0.72 5.54 29.61
CA VAL A 642 -0.25 6.16 30.52
C VAL A 642 -0.95 5.16 31.45
N LEU A 643 -0.95 3.87 31.12
CA LEU A 643 -1.64 2.84 31.90
C LEU A 643 -1.13 2.81 33.35
N PRO A 644 -2.00 2.68 34.37
CA PRO A 644 -1.58 2.61 35.76
C PRO A 644 -0.80 1.32 36.04
N ASP A 645 0.31 1.44 36.73
CA ASP A 645 1.11 0.32 37.23
C ASP A 645 1.69 0.60 38.62
N GLU A 646 2.08 -0.47 39.31
CA GLU A 646 2.84 -0.36 40.55
C GLU A 646 4.33 -0.25 40.22
N ASP A 647 4.83 0.98 40.10
CA ASP A 647 6.24 1.23 39.82
C ASP A 647 7.14 0.61 40.91
N CYS A 648 8.12 -0.18 40.48
CA CYS A 648 9.17 -0.74 41.32
C CYS A 648 9.88 0.34 42.14
N CYS A 649 10.01 1.57 41.63
CA CYS A 649 10.64 2.67 42.36
C CYS A 649 9.74 3.28 43.46
N GLY A 650 8.42 3.06 43.45
CA GLY A 650 7.47 3.71 44.36
C GLY A 650 7.30 3.04 45.74
N LEU A 651 7.21 1.71 45.80
CA LEU A 651 6.70 0.96 46.97
C LEU A 651 7.51 1.08 48.30
N LEU A 652 8.77 1.52 48.24
CA LEU A 652 9.70 1.76 49.35
C LEU A 652 10.53 3.05 49.10
N ALA A 653 9.96 4.03 48.41
CA ALA A 653 10.63 5.30 48.18
C ALA A 653 10.83 6.05 49.51
N PRO A 654 12.03 6.61 49.79
CA PRO A 654 12.25 7.37 51.00
C PRO A 654 11.45 8.68 50.97
N ARG A 655 10.99 9.16 52.15
CA ARG A 655 10.27 10.46 52.28
C ARG A 655 11.04 11.65 51.70
N ARG A 656 12.37 11.57 51.63
CA ARG A 656 13.24 12.57 50.99
C ARG A 656 14.29 11.87 50.16
N VAL A 657 14.32 12.17 48.87
CA VAL A 657 15.31 11.66 47.91
C VAL A 657 16.48 12.63 47.84
N THR A 658 17.72 12.13 47.82
CA THR A 658 18.89 13.00 47.65
C THR A 658 18.96 13.58 46.24
N THR A 659 19.26 14.87 46.13
CA THR A 659 19.60 15.53 44.85
C THR A 659 21.09 15.53 44.56
N ARG A 660 21.91 15.09 45.52
CA ARG A 660 23.37 14.96 45.40
C ARG A 660 23.85 13.79 46.25
N ALA A 661 24.04 12.64 45.64
CA ALA A 661 24.65 11.48 46.28
C ALA A 661 26.18 11.61 46.26
N GLU A 662 26.81 11.31 47.39
CA GLU A 662 28.26 11.27 47.51
C GLU A 662 28.74 9.83 47.37
N LEU A 663 29.65 9.59 46.42
CA LEU A 663 30.21 8.26 46.12
C LEU A 663 30.76 7.52 47.37
N PRO A 664 31.48 8.18 48.32
CA PRO A 664 31.95 7.48 49.52
C PRO A 664 30.82 6.83 50.34
N HIS A 665 29.68 7.51 50.49
CA HIS A 665 28.54 6.97 51.24
C HIS A 665 27.88 5.79 50.51
N LEU A 666 27.77 5.88 49.18
CA LEU A 666 27.29 4.78 48.35
C LEU A 666 28.21 3.56 48.44
N ARG A 667 29.53 3.75 48.38
CA ARG A 667 30.51 2.64 48.52
C ARG A 667 30.51 1.99 49.91
N VAL A 668 30.22 2.76 50.97
CA VAL A 668 30.06 2.19 52.33
C VAL A 668 28.78 1.36 52.41
N LEU A 669 27.67 1.85 51.83
CA LEU A 669 26.43 1.09 51.74
C LEU A 669 26.62 -0.20 50.94
N GLU A 670 27.27 -0.10 49.79
CA GLU A 670 27.56 -1.23 48.90
C GLU A 670 28.44 -2.28 49.57
N ARG A 671 29.43 -1.90 50.39
CA ARG A 671 30.26 -2.86 51.17
C ARG A 671 29.49 -3.63 52.25
N ARG A 672 28.30 -3.18 52.64
CA ARG A 672 27.42 -3.92 53.57
C ARG A 672 26.60 -4.99 52.84
N LEU A 673 26.65 -5.00 51.52
CA LEU A 673 25.97 -5.96 50.66
C LEU A 673 27.04 -6.79 49.95
N ASP A 674 26.81 -8.08 49.79
CA ASP A 674 27.58 -8.86 48.82
C ASP A 674 27.03 -8.53 47.43
N LEU A 675 27.54 -7.46 46.82
CA LEU A 675 27.01 -6.98 45.54
C LEU A 675 27.13 -8.00 44.44
N ASP A 676 28.21 -8.79 44.42
CA ASP A 676 28.44 -9.79 43.39
C ASP A 676 27.41 -10.93 43.52
N GLU A 677 27.19 -11.43 44.74
CA GLU A 677 26.14 -12.43 45.01
C GLU A 677 24.74 -11.89 44.69
N VAL A 678 24.45 -10.64 45.05
CA VAL A 678 23.15 -10.00 44.76
C VAL A 678 22.95 -9.83 43.25
N ILE A 679 23.97 -9.43 42.51
CA ILE A 679 23.88 -9.27 41.05
C ILE A 679 23.67 -10.63 40.39
N GLU A 680 24.42 -11.67 40.78
CA GLU A 680 24.23 -13.02 40.25
C GLU A 680 22.83 -13.54 40.54
N ALA A 681 22.32 -13.39 41.77
CA ALA A 681 20.95 -13.77 42.11
C ALA A 681 19.88 -13.01 41.29
N LEU A 682 20.12 -11.74 40.96
CA LEU A 682 19.24 -10.96 40.09
C LEU A 682 19.29 -11.48 38.64
N LEU A 683 20.47 -11.81 38.13
CA LEU A 683 20.64 -12.36 36.79
C LEU A 683 20.00 -13.76 36.67
N ASP A 684 20.13 -14.60 37.70
CA ASP A 684 19.48 -15.92 37.76
C ASP A 684 17.95 -15.82 37.82
N SER A 685 17.43 -14.71 38.33
CA SER A 685 15.98 -14.43 38.33
C SER A 685 15.43 -13.95 36.98
N ALA A 686 16.30 -13.66 36.01
CA ALA A 686 15.91 -13.04 34.75
C ALA A 686 15.02 -13.98 33.93
N ARG A 687 13.84 -13.49 33.55
CA ARG A 687 12.92 -14.17 32.63
C ARG A 687 12.99 -13.51 31.26
N VAL A 688 13.22 -14.30 30.21
CA VAL A 688 13.26 -13.80 28.83
C VAL A 688 11.88 -13.94 28.21
N MET A 689 11.35 -12.84 27.70
CA MET A 689 10.12 -12.76 26.94
C MET A 689 10.43 -12.33 25.51
N ARG A 690 9.64 -12.81 24.54
CA ARG A 690 9.78 -12.47 23.12
C ARG A 690 8.55 -11.67 22.66
N PRO A 691 8.60 -10.34 22.66
CA PRO A 691 7.51 -9.51 22.16
C PRO A 691 7.42 -9.65 20.63
N ARG A 692 6.44 -10.42 20.14
CA ARG A 692 6.21 -10.67 18.71
C ARG A 692 4.88 -10.08 18.24
N MET A 693 4.80 -9.81 16.94
CA MET A 693 3.59 -9.29 16.29
C MET A 693 2.69 -10.40 15.72
N ASP A 694 3.26 -11.55 15.32
CA ASP A 694 2.62 -12.51 14.42
C ASP A 694 2.58 -13.96 14.97
N GLU A 695 2.08 -14.17 16.18
CA GLU A 695 1.57 -15.48 16.59
C GLU A 695 0.23 -15.26 17.31
N GLU A 696 -0.79 -16.04 16.92
CA GLU A 696 -1.97 -16.30 17.76
C GLU A 696 -1.51 -16.59 19.20
N GLU A 697 -2.33 -16.15 20.16
CA GLU A 697 -2.12 -16.17 21.62
C GLU A 697 -0.95 -17.03 22.14
N PRO A 698 -0.14 -16.50 23.08
CA PRO A 698 0.95 -17.27 23.65
C PRO A 698 0.40 -18.56 24.27
N ALA A 699 0.71 -19.70 23.64
CA ALA A 699 0.62 -20.99 24.29
C ALA A 699 1.54 -20.89 25.51
N VAL A 700 0.93 -20.71 26.67
CA VAL A 700 1.56 -20.84 27.97
C VAL A 700 2.07 -22.28 28.03
N ARG A 701 3.35 -22.48 27.70
CA ARG A 701 4.01 -23.74 28.02
C ARG A 701 4.14 -23.77 29.54
N ALA A 702 3.35 -24.66 30.14
CA ALA A 702 3.41 -25.02 31.55
C ALA A 702 4.80 -25.52 31.95
#